data_AF-A0A925M015-F1
#
_entry.id   AF-A0A925M015-F1
#
_cell.length_a   1.000
_cell.length_b   1.000
_cell.length_c   1.000
_cell.angle_alpha   90.00
_cell.angle_beta   90.00
_cell.angle_gamma   90.00
#
_symmetry.space_group_name_H-M   'P 1'
#
loop_
_entity.id
_entity.type
_entity.pdbx_description
1 polymer ?
#
loop_
_entity_poly.entity_id
_entity_poly.type
_entity_poly.pdbx_seq_one_letter_code
_entity_poly.pdbx_strand_id
1 'polypeptide(L)'
;IGIYPETKHPTYHDTLGLSLEEPLLATLEATGFTDPSRVFIQSFEVANLKELNTKTDLPLVQLLDAYDVDYATGDLLYQDVNARPYDFAVQGDTRTYADLQTPEGLAEIATYADGIGPWKRMIVSVKNVDKNNDGIADDLNNDGMINDADRVTLAPTSLVSDAHTAGLLVHPYTFRNEGRFLASNYQGNPAKEFEQFINLGVDGYFTDFPGTGDLVRDQITSPFVRSPQNPDVLATTEFNTLSGSQPIVIGHRGASGERPEHTLAAYKKAIADGADFIEPDLVVTKDGILIARHEPMLAVLNADGTLNTNDTSTDIYLRPEFASRLTTKVLDGVSVRGWFAEDFTLAEIKTVNAIERIPAIRGTNFNNDGLKVPTLDEVIDLVQQVEAETGRKIGIYPETKHPTFFAAQGYNTSQLLVDTLVKQNFTDPSRIYIQSFEVANLKDLNAVLLPNAGIDIPIVQLFGGSGRPYDFVVSGDTRTYTDLSTPTGLAEIATYAQGIGPNKQRIVPLATVDRNSDGLPDDLNGDGQISDGDRITGTPTSLVTDAHKAGLLVHPYTFRNESFFLPNSYNGDPLAEFKQFIELGVDGYFTDFPGTGEDARSTFITPPAVANLGGSRGFEGLAISPNKSTLYPLLEGTVVGDPAGALRIYEFDVATKQYEGLVGYYQLENPANAIGDITVVNSNEYLIIERDNNQAGAAQFKKIFKVDFSQQDANGFVAKTEIANLLDIKDPNDLNKDGSTSFNFPFQTIEDVLVIDANTILVANDNNYPFSVGRPPAIDNNEIIVLQLGQPLNLDPRVGLAGLNVQSFEGTEGNDRLRGTQGSDYIEGGAGNDFLRGGQDNNFLFGGEGSDIFALARGGTQTIADFENGTDLIGLPAGLGFNRLSIVQGTELNANDTLIKRQGATLAVLSGVQASSLSANNFISI
;
A
#
# COMPACT_ATOMS: atom_id res chain seq x y z
N ILE A 1 -0.13 -15.38 20.19
CA ILE A 1 -0.83 -14.27 20.91
C ILE A 1 -0.96 -14.64 22.39
N GLY A 2 -0.42 -13.81 23.28
CA GLY A 2 -0.54 -13.95 24.74
C GLY A 2 -1.62 -13.02 25.32
N ILE A 3 -1.78 -12.99 26.65
CA ILE A 3 -2.66 -12.08 27.37
C ILE A 3 -1.91 -11.39 28.50
N TYR A 4 -2.33 -10.17 28.88
CA TYR A 4 -1.66 -9.36 29.89
C TYR A 4 -2.68 -8.77 30.90
N PRO A 5 -3.30 -9.58 31.77
CA PRO A 5 -4.32 -9.08 32.69
C PRO A 5 -3.79 -8.06 33.70
N GLU A 6 -4.56 -6.99 33.92
CA GLU A 6 -4.31 -6.03 35.00
C GLU A 6 -5.33 -6.21 36.14
N THR A 7 -4.85 -6.36 37.38
CA THR A 7 -5.72 -6.29 38.56
C THR A 7 -5.91 -4.85 39.00
N LYS A 8 -7.03 -4.23 38.60
CA LYS A 8 -7.38 -2.85 38.95
C LYS A 8 -7.93 -2.74 40.38
N HIS A 9 -7.23 -1.97 41.23
CA HIS A 9 -7.64 -1.65 42.61
C HIS A 9 -7.94 -2.88 43.51
N PRO A 10 -7.01 -3.84 43.66
CA PRO A 10 -7.23 -5.03 44.47
C PRO A 10 -7.57 -4.72 45.94
N THR A 11 -6.89 -3.77 46.60
CA THR A 11 -7.21 -3.42 48.00
C THR A 11 -8.66 -2.98 48.18
N TYR A 12 -9.24 -2.26 47.21
CA TYR A 12 -10.65 -1.87 47.27
C TYR A 12 -11.57 -3.10 47.22
N HIS A 13 -11.31 -4.03 46.31
CA HIS A 13 -12.10 -5.25 46.16
C HIS A 13 -11.99 -6.15 47.40
N ASP A 14 -10.82 -6.21 48.03
CA ASP A 14 -10.63 -6.93 49.29
C ASP A 14 -11.48 -6.36 50.42
N THR A 15 -11.66 -5.04 50.49
CA THR A 15 -12.56 -4.43 51.49
C THR A 15 -14.02 -4.87 51.34
N LEU A 16 -14.40 -5.33 50.15
CA LEU A 16 -15.72 -5.87 49.83
C LEU A 16 -15.80 -7.40 49.98
N GLY A 17 -14.68 -8.06 50.28
CA GLY A 17 -14.57 -9.52 50.30
C GLY A 17 -14.58 -10.16 48.90
N LEU A 18 -14.11 -9.42 47.89
CA LEU A 18 -14.13 -9.81 46.47
C LEU A 18 -12.71 -9.83 45.85
N SER A 19 -11.76 -10.46 46.53
CA SER A 19 -10.36 -10.59 46.06
C SER A 19 -10.29 -11.09 44.60
N LEU A 20 -9.36 -10.51 43.83
CA LEU A 20 -9.23 -10.72 42.39
C LEU A 20 -8.26 -11.86 42.04
N GLU A 21 -7.35 -12.18 42.96
CA GLU A 21 -6.20 -13.07 42.78
C GLU A 21 -6.63 -14.50 42.49
N GLU A 22 -7.38 -15.14 43.39
CA GLU A 22 -7.81 -16.53 43.22
C GLU A 22 -8.76 -16.71 42.04
N PRO A 23 -9.77 -15.86 41.81
CA PRO A 23 -10.62 -15.99 40.63
C PRO A 23 -9.86 -15.85 39.31
N LEU A 24 -8.87 -14.94 39.25
CA LEU A 24 -8.02 -14.78 38.08
C LEU A 24 -7.20 -16.05 37.82
N LEU A 25 -6.46 -16.53 38.83
CA LEU A 25 -5.62 -17.73 38.70
C LEU A 25 -6.45 -18.97 38.35
N ALA A 26 -7.61 -19.15 39.00
CA ALA A 26 -8.52 -20.26 38.68
C ALA A 26 -9.05 -20.20 37.25
N THR A 27 -9.31 -18.99 36.73
CA THR A 27 -9.75 -18.79 35.34
C THR A 27 -8.64 -19.11 34.35
N LEU A 28 -7.41 -18.66 34.61
CA LEU A 28 -6.24 -18.96 33.79
C LEU A 28 -5.96 -20.46 33.74
N GLU A 29 -6.01 -21.14 34.89
CA GLU A 29 -5.85 -22.59 34.98
C GLU A 29 -6.96 -23.33 34.22
N ALA A 30 -8.23 -22.98 34.45
CA ALA A 30 -9.37 -23.62 33.80
C ALA A 30 -9.38 -23.45 32.27
N THR A 31 -8.75 -22.39 31.75
CA THR A 31 -8.66 -22.10 30.31
C THR A 31 -7.35 -22.55 29.67
N GLY A 32 -6.41 -23.10 30.45
CA GLY A 32 -5.10 -23.55 29.97
C GLY A 32 -4.13 -22.42 29.64
N PHE A 33 -4.37 -21.20 30.13
CA PHE A 33 -3.49 -20.04 29.99
C PHE A 33 -2.50 -19.95 31.17
N THR A 34 -1.66 -20.98 31.32
CA THR A 34 -0.68 -21.10 32.40
C THR A 34 0.78 -21.10 31.89
N ASP A 35 0.98 -20.77 30.62
CA ASP A 35 2.29 -20.69 29.98
C ASP A 35 2.94 -19.32 30.29
N PRO A 36 4.05 -19.27 31.04
CA PRO A 36 4.71 -18.02 31.43
C PRO A 36 5.27 -17.24 30.24
N SER A 37 5.42 -17.85 29.06
CA SER A 37 5.80 -17.12 27.83
C SER A 37 4.61 -16.40 27.16
N ARG A 38 3.38 -16.64 27.63
CA ARG A 38 2.15 -16.14 27.02
C ARG A 38 1.26 -15.34 27.96
N VAL A 39 1.61 -15.24 29.24
CA VAL A 39 0.80 -14.54 30.24
C VAL A 39 1.69 -13.72 31.16
N PHE A 40 1.37 -12.43 31.30
CA PHE A 40 1.90 -11.56 32.35
C PHE A 40 0.74 -11.02 33.18
N ILE A 41 0.90 -10.85 34.48
CA ILE A 41 -0.09 -10.20 35.35
C ILE A 41 0.50 -8.89 35.87
N GLN A 42 -0.27 -7.80 35.82
CA GLN A 42 0.19 -6.50 36.30
C GLN A 42 -0.76 -5.85 37.31
N SER A 43 -0.19 -4.97 38.14
CA SER A 43 -0.92 -4.20 39.12
C SER A 43 -0.17 -2.91 39.47
N PHE A 44 -0.92 -1.87 39.82
CA PHE A 44 -0.37 -0.68 40.47
C PHE A 44 -0.11 -0.91 41.97
N GLU A 45 -0.73 -1.91 42.58
CA GLU A 45 -0.65 -2.16 44.03
C GLU A 45 0.37 -3.25 44.38
N VAL A 46 1.18 -2.99 45.40
CA VAL A 46 2.35 -3.80 45.76
C VAL A 46 1.94 -5.07 46.53
N ALA A 47 0.98 -4.95 47.46
CA ALA A 47 0.55 -6.06 48.31
C ALA A 47 -0.03 -7.22 47.49
N ASN A 48 -0.86 -6.91 46.49
CA ASN A 48 -1.46 -7.87 45.57
C ASN A 48 -0.39 -8.65 44.77
N LEU A 49 0.62 -7.96 44.22
CA LEU A 49 1.70 -8.65 43.49
C LEU A 49 2.53 -9.54 44.41
N LYS A 50 2.82 -9.07 45.64
CA LYS A 50 3.50 -9.90 46.66
C LYS A 50 2.69 -11.15 47.01
N GLU A 51 1.37 -11.06 47.05
CA GLU A 51 0.49 -12.21 47.26
C GLU A 51 0.49 -13.17 46.06
N LEU A 52 0.30 -12.65 44.85
CA LEU A 52 0.34 -13.43 43.61
C LEU A 52 1.67 -14.18 43.43
N ASN A 53 2.79 -13.54 43.78
CA ASN A 53 4.13 -14.14 43.72
C ASN A 53 4.27 -15.40 44.59
N THR A 54 3.41 -15.58 45.60
CA THR A 54 3.40 -16.81 46.42
C THR A 54 2.49 -17.91 45.86
N LYS A 55 1.70 -17.61 44.83
CA LYS A 55 0.62 -18.47 44.30
C LYS A 55 0.82 -18.91 42.85
N THR A 56 1.68 -18.24 42.08
CA THR A 56 1.89 -18.54 40.65
C THR A 56 3.34 -18.31 40.22
N ASP A 57 3.78 -19.04 39.19
CA ASP A 57 5.06 -18.83 38.48
C ASP A 57 4.88 -17.96 37.21
N LEU A 58 3.68 -17.41 36.99
CA LEU A 58 3.43 -16.49 35.88
C LEU A 58 4.13 -15.14 36.12
N PRO A 59 4.80 -14.56 35.11
CA PRO A 59 5.48 -13.28 35.24
C PRO A 59 4.60 -12.16 35.78
N LEU A 60 5.10 -11.44 36.79
CA LEU A 60 4.41 -10.34 37.46
C LEU A 60 5.05 -9.00 37.12
N VAL A 61 4.25 -7.95 36.94
CA VAL A 61 4.74 -6.62 36.58
C VAL A 61 4.16 -5.52 37.46
N GLN A 62 5.04 -4.76 38.12
CA GLN A 62 4.68 -3.60 38.93
C GLN A 62 4.47 -2.38 38.01
N LEU A 63 3.26 -1.85 37.98
CA LEU A 63 2.94 -0.61 37.26
C LEU A 63 3.39 0.61 38.06
N LEU A 64 3.93 1.62 37.38
CA LEU A 64 4.45 2.85 37.97
C LEU A 64 3.85 4.07 37.27
N ASP A 65 3.24 4.99 38.03
CA ASP A 65 2.57 6.17 37.48
C ASP A 65 3.07 7.51 38.06
N ALA A 66 2.68 8.59 37.40
CA ALA A 66 2.78 9.95 37.93
C ALA A 66 1.48 10.70 37.63
N TYR A 67 1.24 11.83 38.31
CA TYR A 67 0.06 12.64 38.04
C TYR A 67 0.13 13.33 36.68
N ASP A 68 1.24 14.01 36.40
CA ASP A 68 1.52 14.72 35.15
C ASP A 68 3.01 15.09 35.07
N VAL A 69 3.41 15.81 34.02
CA VAL A 69 4.71 16.46 33.88
C VAL A 69 4.60 17.95 34.20
N ASP A 70 5.53 18.50 34.98
CA ASP A 70 5.74 19.95 35.03
C ASP A 70 6.35 20.37 33.69
N TYR A 71 5.52 20.86 32.76
CA TYR A 71 5.99 21.19 31.42
C TYR A 71 6.98 22.37 31.36
N ALA A 72 7.23 23.09 32.46
CA ALA A 72 8.29 24.09 32.49
C ALA A 72 9.68 23.46 32.66
N THR A 73 9.81 22.44 33.51
CA THR A 73 11.10 21.78 33.81
C THR A 73 11.25 20.42 33.12
N GLY A 74 10.14 19.75 32.88
CA GLY A 74 10.00 18.36 32.47
C GLY A 74 10.08 17.36 33.64
N ASP A 75 10.02 17.83 34.88
CA ASP A 75 9.99 16.96 36.06
C ASP A 75 8.63 16.29 36.22
N LEU A 76 8.61 15.08 36.79
CA LEU A 76 7.36 14.37 37.07
C LEU A 76 6.71 14.86 38.36
N LEU A 77 5.39 15.07 38.31
CA LEU A 77 4.58 15.47 39.44
C LEU A 77 3.96 14.25 40.13
N TYR A 78 4.28 14.05 41.41
CA TYR A 78 3.72 12.97 42.23
C TYR A 78 2.76 13.54 43.26
N GLN A 79 1.52 13.77 42.82
CA GLN A 79 0.44 14.32 43.64
C GLN A 79 -0.85 13.49 43.53
N ASP A 80 -1.80 13.76 44.43
CA ASP A 80 -3.11 13.12 44.50
C ASP A 80 -3.05 11.58 44.58
N VAL A 81 -4.10 10.91 44.10
CA VAL A 81 -4.25 9.45 44.13
C VAL A 81 -3.23 8.72 43.23
N ASN A 82 -2.59 9.43 42.31
CA ASN A 82 -1.58 8.87 41.39
C ASN A 82 -0.14 9.03 41.91
N ALA A 83 0.06 9.60 43.10
CA ALA A 83 1.40 9.78 43.66
C ALA A 83 2.06 8.46 44.09
N ARG A 84 1.27 7.44 44.43
CA ARG A 84 1.75 6.18 45.03
C ARG A 84 0.76 5.03 44.83
N PRO A 85 1.18 3.78 45.03
CA PRO A 85 0.28 2.63 45.14
C PRO A 85 -0.86 2.87 46.15
N TYR A 86 -2.08 2.46 45.83
CA TYR A 86 -3.23 2.73 46.70
C TYR A 86 -3.14 1.99 48.04
N ASP A 87 -2.58 0.78 48.06
CA ASP A 87 -2.29 0.00 49.26
C ASP A 87 -1.30 0.72 50.19
N PHE A 88 -0.33 1.46 49.64
CA PHE A 88 0.56 2.32 50.43
C PHE A 88 -0.23 3.44 51.11
N ALA A 89 -1.15 4.08 50.39
CA ALA A 89 -2.00 5.14 50.96
C ALA A 89 -2.88 4.61 52.11
N VAL A 90 -3.50 3.44 51.95
CA VAL A 90 -4.32 2.79 52.99
C VAL A 90 -3.49 2.43 54.22
N GLN A 91 -2.24 2.00 54.04
CA GLN A 91 -1.33 1.63 55.12
C GLN A 91 -0.59 2.83 55.76
N GLY A 92 -0.74 4.02 55.21
CA GLY A 92 -0.04 5.22 55.65
C GLY A 92 1.45 5.26 55.26
N ASP A 93 1.86 4.46 54.28
CA ASP A 93 3.19 4.52 53.67
C ASP A 93 3.33 5.80 52.83
N THR A 94 4.41 6.54 53.07
CA THR A 94 4.67 7.84 52.43
C THR A 94 5.40 7.76 51.11
N ARG A 95 5.91 6.58 50.74
CA ARG A 95 6.63 6.38 49.48
C ARG A 95 5.74 6.61 48.27
N THR A 96 6.34 7.12 47.22
CA THR A 96 5.75 7.46 45.91
C THR A 96 6.27 6.53 44.84
N TYR A 97 5.70 6.59 43.64
CA TYR A 97 6.28 5.91 42.49
C TYR A 97 7.69 6.41 42.14
N ALA A 98 8.08 7.62 42.54
CA ALA A 98 9.46 8.11 42.41
C ALA A 98 10.43 7.29 43.27
N ASP A 99 10.03 6.95 44.50
CA ASP A 99 10.83 6.12 45.40
C ASP A 99 11.01 4.70 44.83
N LEU A 100 9.98 4.18 44.15
CA LEU A 100 10.01 2.86 43.50
C LEU A 100 10.88 2.81 42.23
N GLN A 101 11.21 3.95 41.62
CA GLN A 101 12.11 4.04 40.45
C GLN A 101 13.59 4.08 40.83
N THR A 102 13.91 4.29 42.10
CA THR A 102 15.30 4.29 42.58
C THR A 102 15.91 2.88 42.50
N PRO A 103 17.25 2.73 42.40
CA PRO A 103 17.88 1.41 42.46
C PRO A 103 17.45 0.57 43.67
N GLU A 104 17.23 1.19 44.83
CA GLU A 104 16.72 0.50 46.01
C GLU A 104 15.25 0.07 45.85
N GLY A 105 14.41 0.92 45.24
CA GLY A 105 13.02 0.60 44.92
C GLY A 105 12.89 -0.54 43.91
N LEU A 106 13.69 -0.50 42.85
CA LEU A 106 13.76 -1.55 41.82
C LEU A 106 14.26 -2.87 42.42
N ALA A 107 15.27 -2.83 43.31
CA ALA A 107 15.71 -4.01 44.05
C ALA A 107 14.62 -4.58 44.96
N GLU A 108 13.74 -3.74 45.53
CA GLU A 108 12.54 -4.23 46.25
C GLU A 108 11.56 -4.90 45.28
N ILE A 109 11.25 -4.25 44.14
CA ILE A 109 10.33 -4.79 43.13
C ILE A 109 10.78 -6.17 42.65
N ALA A 110 12.07 -6.35 42.38
CA ALA A 110 12.67 -7.62 41.96
C ALA A 110 12.50 -8.77 42.97
N THR A 111 12.04 -8.50 44.19
CA THR A 111 11.71 -9.56 45.16
C THR A 111 10.32 -10.17 44.95
N TYR A 112 9.45 -9.52 44.18
CA TYR A 112 8.06 -9.94 44.00
C TYR A 112 7.50 -9.77 42.58
N ALA A 113 8.24 -9.16 41.66
CA ALA A 113 7.86 -9.00 40.27
C ALA A 113 9.05 -9.25 39.35
N ASP A 114 8.75 -9.64 38.11
CA ASP A 114 9.71 -9.93 37.05
C ASP A 114 9.94 -8.73 36.13
N GLY A 115 9.10 -7.69 36.27
CA GLY A 115 9.25 -6.46 35.49
C GLY A 115 8.54 -5.25 36.09
N ILE A 116 8.76 -4.11 35.45
CA ILE A 116 8.05 -2.86 35.68
C ILE A 116 7.33 -2.40 34.42
N GLY A 117 6.15 -1.83 34.60
CA GLY A 117 5.43 -1.11 33.55
C GLY A 117 5.37 0.36 33.90
N PRO A 118 6.37 1.18 33.52
CA PRO A 118 6.35 2.60 33.82
C PRO A 118 5.54 3.40 32.80
N TRP A 119 4.95 4.51 33.23
CA TRP A 119 4.52 5.53 32.27
C TRP A 119 5.72 6.01 31.44
N LYS A 120 5.58 6.12 30.11
CA LYS A 120 6.68 6.41 29.17
C LYS A 120 7.45 7.70 29.51
N ARG A 121 6.81 8.67 30.17
CA ARG A 121 7.43 9.92 30.61
C ARG A 121 8.43 9.76 31.75
N MET A 122 8.41 8.63 32.47
CA MET A 122 9.46 8.25 33.43
C MET A 122 10.78 7.87 32.75
N ILE A 123 10.71 7.45 31.49
CA ILE A 123 11.90 7.11 30.69
C ILE A 123 12.31 8.34 29.87
N VAL A 124 11.39 8.92 29.10
CA VAL A 124 11.63 10.12 28.28
C VAL A 124 10.53 11.16 28.54
N SER A 125 10.86 12.14 29.38
CA SER A 125 9.96 13.26 29.69
C SER A 125 9.96 14.33 28.59
N VAL A 126 9.05 15.31 28.70
CA VAL A 126 8.88 16.41 27.74
C VAL A 126 8.79 17.76 28.45
N LYS A 127 9.10 18.84 27.73
CA LYS A 127 8.88 20.21 28.22
C LYS A 127 8.40 21.15 27.12
N ASN A 128 7.74 22.23 27.52
CA ASN A 128 7.32 23.30 26.63
C ASN A 128 8.52 23.99 25.98
N VAL A 129 8.26 24.57 24.81
CA VAL A 129 9.17 25.47 24.11
C VAL A 129 8.64 26.89 24.29
N ASP A 130 9.51 27.82 24.69
CA ASP A 130 9.24 29.25 24.76
C ASP A 130 10.46 29.97 24.14
N LYS A 131 10.46 30.14 22.82
CA LYS A 131 11.58 30.77 22.09
C LYS A 131 11.61 32.27 22.28
N ASN A 132 10.46 32.89 22.53
CA ASN A 132 10.34 34.34 22.62
C ASN A 132 10.55 34.87 24.06
N ASN A 133 10.65 33.96 25.04
CA ASN A 133 10.81 34.20 26.49
C ASN A 133 9.69 35.08 27.08
N ASP A 134 8.45 34.94 26.62
CA ASP A 134 7.30 35.65 27.17
C ASP A 134 6.60 34.91 28.32
N GLY A 135 7.05 33.68 28.62
CA GLY A 135 6.49 32.82 29.66
C GLY A 135 5.26 32.01 29.21
N ILE A 136 4.94 32.04 27.92
CA ILE A 136 3.85 31.29 27.27
C ILE A 136 4.50 30.24 26.35
N ALA A 137 3.92 29.04 26.31
CA ALA A 137 4.38 28.00 25.40
C ALA A 137 4.09 28.40 23.94
N ASP A 138 5.08 28.25 23.07
CA ASP A 138 4.94 28.44 21.64
C ASP A 138 4.05 27.33 21.05
N ASP A 139 3.08 27.71 20.23
CA ASP A 139 2.37 26.80 19.33
C ASP A 139 3.29 26.51 18.12
N LEU A 140 3.95 25.36 18.14
CA LEU A 140 4.99 25.02 17.16
C LEU A 140 4.39 24.60 15.82
N ASN A 141 3.17 24.06 15.82
CA ASN A 141 2.51 23.53 14.63
C ASN A 141 1.43 24.48 14.06
N ASN A 142 1.09 25.56 14.78
CA ASN A 142 0.07 26.57 14.46
C ASN A 142 -1.37 26.03 14.40
N ASP A 143 -1.71 25.03 15.22
CA ASP A 143 -3.05 24.45 15.30
C ASP A 143 -3.97 25.16 16.32
N GLY A 144 -3.42 26.09 17.11
CA GLY A 144 -4.14 26.85 18.12
C GLY A 144 -4.29 26.13 19.48
N MET A 145 -3.67 24.97 19.68
CA MET A 145 -3.76 24.15 20.89
C MET A 145 -2.38 23.70 21.40
N ILE A 146 -1.94 24.18 22.57
CA ILE A 146 -0.69 23.71 23.20
C ILE A 146 -0.84 22.27 23.73
N ASN A 147 -0.13 21.32 23.11
CA ASN A 147 -0.13 19.90 23.48
C ASN A 147 1.26 19.25 23.31
N ASP A 148 1.39 17.92 23.30
CA ASP A 148 2.71 17.28 23.15
C ASP A 148 3.38 17.60 21.80
N ALA A 149 2.61 17.88 20.75
CA ALA A 149 3.13 18.31 19.46
C ALA A 149 3.96 19.60 19.52
N ASP A 150 3.79 20.39 20.59
CA ASP A 150 4.49 21.65 20.85
C ASP A 150 5.63 21.50 21.86
N ARG A 151 5.84 20.29 22.37
CA ARG A 151 6.82 19.99 23.41
C ARG A 151 8.01 19.27 22.84
N VAL A 152 9.16 19.47 23.48
CA VAL A 152 10.40 18.77 23.15
C VAL A 152 10.74 17.71 24.18
N THR A 153 11.29 16.58 23.72
CA THR A 153 11.78 15.50 24.58
C THR A 153 13.01 15.93 25.36
N LEU A 154 13.11 15.45 26.59
CA LEU A 154 14.33 15.53 27.40
C LEU A 154 15.24 14.32 27.18
N ALA A 155 16.44 14.37 27.76
CA ALA A 155 17.34 13.23 27.78
C ALA A 155 16.68 12.05 28.53
N PRO A 156 16.86 10.80 28.07
CA PRO A 156 16.34 9.63 28.76
C PRO A 156 16.93 9.48 30.18
N THR A 157 16.13 8.94 31.10
CA THR A 157 16.59 8.58 32.45
C THR A 157 17.37 7.25 32.44
N SER A 158 18.01 6.90 33.56
CA SER A 158 18.68 5.60 33.73
C SER A 158 17.72 4.44 34.05
N LEU A 159 16.41 4.69 34.12
CA LEU A 159 15.42 3.74 34.63
C LEU A 159 15.47 2.37 33.91
N VAL A 160 15.64 2.35 32.59
CA VAL A 160 15.72 1.10 31.83
C VAL A 160 16.96 0.30 32.24
N SER A 161 18.13 0.92 32.23
CA SER A 161 19.39 0.26 32.61
C SER A 161 19.42 -0.16 34.08
N ASP A 162 18.82 0.63 34.98
CA ASP A 162 18.77 0.33 36.40
C ASP A 162 17.83 -0.85 36.68
N ALA A 163 16.69 -0.92 35.99
CA ALA A 163 15.75 -2.04 36.07
C ALA A 163 16.37 -3.34 35.53
N HIS A 164 17.04 -3.29 34.37
CA HIS A 164 17.78 -4.44 33.83
C HIS A 164 18.88 -4.92 34.77
N THR A 165 19.59 -4.00 35.43
CA THR A 165 20.61 -4.36 36.44
C THR A 165 20.00 -5.08 37.64
N ALA A 166 18.76 -4.75 38.01
CA ALA A 166 17.99 -5.45 39.03
C ALA A 166 17.36 -6.77 38.53
N GLY A 167 17.49 -7.09 37.23
CA GLY A 167 16.91 -8.28 36.62
C GLY A 167 15.44 -8.14 36.22
N LEU A 168 14.92 -6.92 36.11
CA LEU A 168 13.53 -6.62 35.79
C LEU A 168 13.36 -6.28 34.30
N LEU A 169 12.30 -6.81 33.67
CA LEU A 169 11.84 -6.38 32.35
C LEU A 169 11.18 -4.98 32.41
N VAL A 170 11.18 -4.25 31.30
CA VAL A 170 10.64 -2.88 31.22
C VAL A 170 9.61 -2.75 30.09
N HIS A 171 8.33 -2.61 30.44
CA HIS A 171 7.20 -2.55 29.51
C HIS A 171 6.41 -1.22 29.61
N PRO A 172 6.91 -0.10 29.07
CA PRO A 172 6.26 1.21 29.21
C PRO A 172 4.90 1.35 28.51
N TYR A 173 4.09 2.26 29.01
CA TYR A 173 2.77 2.65 28.46
C TYR A 173 2.63 4.19 28.36
N THR A 174 1.80 4.82 27.53
CA THR A 174 0.98 4.33 26.42
C THR A 174 1.46 5.04 25.15
N PHE A 175 1.92 4.27 24.16
CA PHE A 175 2.35 4.79 22.86
C PHE A 175 1.15 5.02 21.95
N ARG A 176 1.12 6.17 21.29
CA ARG A 176 -0.03 6.68 20.56
C ARG A 176 0.39 7.32 19.24
N ASN A 177 -0.37 7.06 18.17
CA ASN A 177 -0.04 7.58 16.84
C ASN A 177 -0.56 9.00 16.61
N GLU A 178 -1.55 9.44 17.38
CA GLU A 178 -2.17 10.73 17.12
C GLU A 178 -1.19 11.87 17.41
N GLY A 179 -1.08 12.82 16.46
CA GLY A 179 -0.08 13.88 16.50
C GLY A 179 -0.04 14.67 17.81
N ARG A 180 -1.20 14.88 18.46
CA ARG A 180 -1.31 15.63 19.73
C ARG A 180 -0.60 14.98 20.93
N PHE A 181 -0.22 13.71 20.82
CA PHE A 181 0.47 12.93 21.86
C PHE A 181 1.95 12.66 21.51
N LEU A 182 2.40 13.11 20.34
CA LEU A 182 3.77 12.94 19.86
C LEU A 182 4.56 14.21 20.11
N ALA A 183 5.71 14.08 20.77
CA ALA A 183 6.63 15.20 20.94
C ALA A 183 7.05 15.79 19.58
N SER A 184 7.25 17.10 19.51
CA SER A 184 7.70 17.82 18.31
C SER A 184 8.97 17.23 17.67
N ASN A 185 9.86 16.64 18.47
CA ASN A 185 11.07 15.95 18.01
C ASN A 185 10.78 14.84 17.00
N TYR A 186 9.63 14.19 17.11
CA TYR A 186 9.21 13.11 16.21
C TYR A 186 8.57 13.64 14.93
N GLN A 187 8.25 14.93 14.84
CA GLN A 187 7.70 15.59 13.64
C GLN A 187 6.42 14.91 13.14
N GLY A 188 5.54 14.51 14.08
CA GLY A 188 4.29 13.81 13.76
C GLY A 188 4.49 12.36 13.29
N ASN A 189 5.71 11.80 13.36
CA ASN A 189 5.98 10.43 12.98
C ASN A 189 6.07 9.52 14.23
N PRO A 190 5.06 8.69 14.53
CA PRO A 190 5.07 7.82 15.70
C PRO A 190 6.18 6.76 15.65
N ALA A 191 6.64 6.36 14.47
CA ALA A 191 7.69 5.35 14.35
C ALA A 191 9.00 5.77 15.04
N LYS A 192 9.30 7.08 15.03
CA LYS A 192 10.49 7.63 15.71
C LYS A 192 10.41 7.53 17.23
N GLU A 193 9.20 7.58 17.80
CA GLU A 193 9.00 7.36 19.23
C GLU A 193 9.27 5.89 19.59
N PHE A 194 8.67 4.95 18.85
CA PHE A 194 8.95 3.52 19.03
C PHE A 194 10.43 3.19 18.86
N GLU A 195 11.08 3.70 17.80
CA GLU A 195 12.50 3.52 17.54
C GLU A 195 13.36 4.01 18.71
N GLN A 196 13.06 5.19 19.26
CA GLN A 196 13.80 5.70 20.41
C GLN A 196 13.72 4.74 21.60
N PHE A 197 12.52 4.27 21.95
CA PHE A 197 12.35 3.42 23.14
C PHE A 197 12.91 2.00 22.92
N ILE A 198 12.78 1.43 21.74
CA ILE A 198 13.42 0.15 21.38
C ILE A 198 14.94 0.27 21.50
N ASN A 199 15.52 1.35 20.99
CA ASN A 199 16.97 1.61 21.09
C ASN A 199 17.44 1.90 22.52
N LEU A 200 16.54 2.36 23.41
CA LEU A 200 16.83 2.48 24.84
C LEU A 200 16.81 1.12 25.56
N GLY A 201 16.36 0.06 24.90
CA GLY A 201 16.37 -1.30 25.42
C GLY A 201 15.10 -1.70 26.16
N VAL A 202 13.94 -1.10 25.88
CA VAL A 202 12.69 -1.59 26.47
C VAL A 202 12.37 -3.01 25.97
N ASP A 203 11.86 -3.87 26.86
CA ASP A 203 11.59 -5.28 26.55
C ASP A 203 10.22 -5.50 25.86
N GLY A 204 9.35 -4.50 25.95
CA GLY A 204 8.01 -4.48 25.39
C GLY A 204 7.40 -3.09 25.56
N TYR A 205 6.19 -2.88 25.04
CA TYR A 205 5.49 -1.60 25.20
C TYR A 205 3.98 -1.79 25.00
N PHE A 206 3.18 -0.95 25.65
CA PHE A 206 1.74 -0.88 25.45
C PHE A 206 1.41 0.25 24.46
N THR A 207 0.65 -0.08 23.42
CA THR A 207 0.21 0.88 22.41
C THR A 207 -1.23 0.65 22.00
N ASP A 208 -1.93 1.75 21.72
CA ASP A 208 -3.24 1.71 21.07
C ASP A 208 -3.13 1.38 19.57
N PHE A 209 -1.91 1.34 19.02
CA PHE A 209 -1.61 1.12 17.61
C PHE A 209 -0.58 -0.02 17.40
N PRO A 210 -0.93 -1.28 17.71
CA PRO A 210 0.00 -2.41 17.62
C PRO A 210 0.68 -2.55 16.26
N GLY A 211 -0.02 -2.26 15.16
CA GLY A 211 0.57 -2.35 13.81
C GLY A 211 1.77 -1.42 13.58
N THR A 212 1.78 -0.23 14.20
CA THR A 212 2.92 0.69 14.10
C THR A 212 4.10 0.21 14.95
N GLY A 213 3.85 -0.20 16.18
CA GLY A 213 4.90 -0.73 17.05
C GLY A 213 5.52 -2.01 16.48
N ASP A 214 4.69 -2.97 16.06
CA ASP A 214 5.09 -4.25 15.47
C ASP A 214 5.99 -4.03 14.24
N LEU A 215 5.60 -3.12 13.36
CA LEU A 215 6.40 -2.74 12.18
C LEU A 215 7.77 -2.19 12.57
N VAL A 216 7.83 -1.24 13.52
CA VAL A 216 9.11 -0.61 13.90
C VAL A 216 10.01 -1.59 14.63
N ARG A 217 9.44 -2.45 15.48
CA ARG A 217 10.18 -3.57 16.09
C ARG A 217 10.78 -4.44 15.00
N ASP A 218 9.97 -4.91 14.07
CA ASP A 218 10.46 -5.78 12.98
C ASP A 218 11.54 -5.09 12.13
N GLN A 219 11.43 -3.78 11.89
CA GLN A 219 12.44 -3.00 11.17
C GLN A 219 13.81 -2.96 11.85
N ILE A 220 13.83 -3.01 13.18
CA ILE A 220 15.03 -2.93 14.00
C ILE A 220 15.56 -4.34 14.33
N THR A 221 14.65 -5.30 14.55
CA THR A 221 15.02 -6.62 15.07
C THR A 221 14.98 -7.75 14.03
N SER A 222 14.49 -7.51 12.80
CA SER A 222 14.38 -8.57 11.79
C SER A 222 15.78 -9.04 11.34
N PRO A 223 15.99 -10.37 11.26
CA PRO A 223 17.25 -10.92 10.74
C PRO A 223 17.35 -10.86 9.21
N PHE A 224 16.23 -10.74 8.46
CA PHE A 224 16.21 -10.89 6.99
C PHE A 224 15.54 -9.71 6.27
N VAL A 225 15.93 -9.48 5.01
CA VAL A 225 15.18 -8.64 4.06
C VAL A 225 13.93 -9.40 3.63
N ARG A 226 12.74 -8.83 3.81
CA ARG A 226 11.50 -9.36 3.24
C ARG A 226 11.19 -8.57 1.98
N SER A 227 11.08 -9.28 0.85
CA SER A 227 10.59 -8.70 -0.39
C SER A 227 9.19 -8.10 -0.17
N PRO A 228 8.87 -6.96 -0.80
CA PRO A 228 7.51 -6.40 -0.80
C PRO A 228 6.45 -7.36 -1.39
N GLN A 229 6.88 -8.45 -2.04
CA GLN A 229 6.03 -9.49 -2.61
C GLN A 229 5.96 -10.77 -1.74
N ASN A 230 6.51 -10.75 -0.52
CA ASN A 230 6.39 -11.85 0.43
C ASN A 230 4.90 -12.02 0.84
N PRO A 231 4.32 -13.24 0.81
CA PRO A 231 2.92 -13.48 1.20
C PRO A 231 2.53 -12.96 2.58
N ASP A 232 3.45 -12.98 3.56
CA ASP A 232 3.22 -12.47 4.92
C ASP A 232 3.24 -10.93 4.98
N VAL A 233 3.90 -10.29 4.00
CA VAL A 233 3.93 -8.84 3.78
C VAL A 233 2.76 -8.38 2.92
N LEU A 234 2.27 -9.28 2.05
CA LEU A 234 1.08 -9.12 1.21
C LEU A 234 -0.20 -9.56 1.92
N ALA A 235 -0.13 -9.97 3.20
CA ALA A 235 -1.30 -10.29 3.99
C ALA A 235 -2.14 -9.03 4.17
N THR A 236 -3.05 -8.80 3.21
CA THR A 236 -4.09 -7.79 3.30
C THR A 236 -4.89 -8.09 4.56
N THR A 237 -5.25 -7.06 5.33
CA THR A 237 -6.31 -7.18 6.34
C THR A 237 -7.45 -7.98 5.73
N GLU A 238 -7.77 -9.16 6.28
CA GLU A 238 -8.87 -9.98 5.80
C GLU A 238 -10.16 -9.30 6.27
N PHE A 239 -10.89 -8.68 5.34
CA PHE A 239 -12.16 -8.02 5.66
C PHE A 239 -13.27 -9.07 5.68
N ASN A 240 -14.33 -8.82 6.48
CA ASN A 240 -15.54 -9.65 6.50
C ASN A 240 -16.42 -9.48 5.23
N THR A 241 -15.87 -8.93 4.15
CA THR A 241 -16.55 -8.78 2.85
C THR A 241 -16.66 -10.11 2.13
N LEU A 242 -17.54 -10.19 1.13
CA LEU A 242 -17.74 -11.39 0.34
C LEU A 242 -16.46 -11.88 -0.35
N SER A 243 -15.59 -10.95 -0.73
CA SER A 243 -14.33 -11.23 -1.44
C SER A 243 -13.09 -11.26 -0.52
N GLY A 244 -13.24 -10.95 0.77
CA GLY A 244 -12.11 -10.72 1.68
C GLY A 244 -11.33 -9.42 1.41
N SER A 245 -11.71 -8.66 0.39
CA SER A 245 -11.06 -7.40 0.00
C SER A 245 -11.63 -6.21 0.77
N GLN A 246 -10.90 -5.10 0.80
CA GLN A 246 -11.40 -3.86 1.40
C GLN A 246 -12.73 -3.40 0.76
N PRO A 247 -13.65 -2.81 1.53
CA PRO A 247 -14.87 -2.27 0.98
C PRO A 247 -14.61 -1.09 0.04
N ILE A 248 -15.44 -0.93 -0.99
CA ILE A 248 -15.33 0.21 -1.92
C ILE A 248 -16.03 1.46 -1.39
N VAL A 249 -15.40 2.62 -1.58
CA VAL A 249 -15.97 3.94 -1.26
C VAL A 249 -16.71 4.47 -2.49
N ILE A 250 -18.03 4.68 -2.37
CA ILE A 250 -18.87 5.14 -3.48
C ILE A 250 -19.36 6.56 -3.17
N GLY A 251 -18.90 7.53 -3.97
CA GLY A 251 -19.34 8.92 -3.88
C GLY A 251 -20.77 9.07 -4.38
N HIS A 252 -21.73 9.07 -3.44
CA HIS A 252 -23.16 9.15 -3.71
C HIS A 252 -23.51 10.54 -4.23
N ARG A 253 -23.81 10.59 -5.54
CA ARG A 253 -23.96 11.82 -6.32
C ARG A 253 -22.70 12.71 -6.35
N GLY A 254 -21.53 12.10 -6.12
CA GLY A 254 -20.25 12.77 -5.86
C GLY A 254 -20.05 13.07 -4.37
N ALA A 255 -19.26 14.09 -4.05
CA ALA A 255 -19.11 14.58 -2.67
C ALA A 255 -20.26 15.54 -2.35
N SER A 256 -21.49 15.00 -2.38
CA SER A 256 -22.73 15.80 -2.33
C SER A 256 -22.95 16.50 -0.98
N GLY A 257 -22.26 16.06 0.07
CA GLY A 257 -22.18 16.74 1.37
C GLY A 257 -21.43 18.06 1.32
N GLU A 258 -20.57 18.25 0.31
CA GLU A 258 -19.67 19.39 0.20
C GLU A 258 -19.91 20.25 -1.05
N ARG A 259 -20.59 19.71 -2.07
CA ARG A 259 -20.88 20.39 -3.34
C ARG A 259 -22.27 19.98 -3.83
N PRO A 260 -22.96 20.83 -4.63
CA PRO A 260 -24.24 20.46 -5.23
C PRO A 260 -24.17 19.12 -5.96
N GLU A 261 -25.09 18.22 -5.60
CA GLU A 261 -25.16 16.85 -6.10
C GLU A 261 -25.19 16.76 -7.62
N HIS A 262 -24.61 15.70 -8.17
CA HIS A 262 -24.49 15.46 -9.62
C HIS A 262 -23.96 16.65 -10.41
N THR A 263 -22.83 17.18 -9.98
CA THR A 263 -22.05 18.13 -10.76
C THR A 263 -20.65 17.56 -11.00
N LEU A 264 -20.00 17.95 -12.08
CA LEU A 264 -18.59 17.56 -12.29
C LEU A 264 -17.69 18.02 -11.14
N ALA A 265 -18.05 19.10 -10.44
CA ALA A 265 -17.34 19.58 -9.25
C ALA A 265 -17.49 18.60 -8.07
N ALA A 266 -18.71 18.11 -7.80
CA ALA A 266 -18.95 17.10 -6.76
C ALA A 266 -18.22 15.79 -7.07
N TYR A 267 -18.24 15.33 -8.33
CA TYR A 267 -17.52 14.12 -8.73
C TYR A 267 -15.99 14.26 -8.60
N LYS A 268 -15.43 15.38 -9.04
CA LYS A 268 -13.98 15.66 -8.89
C LYS A 268 -13.56 15.65 -7.42
N LYS A 269 -14.37 16.26 -6.53
CA LYS A 269 -14.09 16.25 -5.09
C LYS A 269 -14.15 14.83 -4.52
N ALA A 270 -15.18 14.05 -4.85
CA ALA A 270 -15.27 12.64 -4.42
C ALA A 270 -14.03 11.81 -4.81
N ILE A 271 -13.57 11.96 -6.06
CA ILE A 271 -12.38 11.25 -6.56
C ILE A 271 -11.12 11.68 -5.79
N ALA A 272 -10.97 12.99 -5.53
CA ALA A 272 -9.85 13.53 -4.77
C ALA A 272 -9.86 13.03 -3.32
N ASP A 273 -11.05 12.81 -2.75
CA ASP A 273 -11.25 12.34 -1.39
C ASP A 273 -11.17 10.81 -1.24
N GLY A 274 -10.78 10.09 -2.30
CA GLY A 274 -10.54 8.65 -2.21
C GLY A 274 -11.69 7.76 -2.65
N ALA A 275 -12.75 8.29 -3.28
CA ALA A 275 -13.79 7.44 -3.87
C ALA A 275 -13.21 6.50 -4.94
N ASP A 276 -13.62 5.23 -4.88
CA ASP A 276 -13.32 4.22 -5.91
C ASP A 276 -14.32 4.32 -7.07
N PHE A 277 -15.56 4.68 -6.75
CA PHE A 277 -16.66 4.88 -7.69
C PHE A 277 -17.36 6.22 -7.46
N ILE A 278 -17.81 6.85 -8.54
CA ILE A 278 -18.76 7.97 -8.48
C ILE A 278 -20.13 7.53 -9.01
N GLU A 279 -21.20 7.98 -8.36
CA GLU A 279 -22.55 7.54 -8.72
C GLU A 279 -23.34 8.64 -9.47
N PRO A 280 -23.68 8.42 -10.75
CA PRO A 280 -24.67 9.21 -11.47
C PRO A 280 -26.05 8.55 -11.45
N ASP A 281 -27.05 9.23 -10.89
CA ASP A 281 -28.46 8.92 -11.11
C ASP A 281 -28.87 9.34 -12.52
N LEU A 282 -29.57 8.53 -13.30
CA LEU A 282 -29.81 8.81 -14.72
C LEU A 282 -31.29 9.06 -15.04
N VAL A 283 -31.54 10.21 -15.65
CA VAL A 283 -32.83 10.59 -16.26
C VAL A 283 -32.65 11.05 -17.69
N VAL A 284 -33.75 11.11 -18.46
CA VAL A 284 -33.71 11.35 -19.90
C VAL A 284 -34.19 12.77 -20.25
N THR A 285 -33.49 13.43 -21.17
CA THR A 285 -33.93 14.67 -21.80
C THR A 285 -34.91 14.41 -22.94
N LYS A 286 -35.63 15.44 -23.40
CA LYS A 286 -36.56 15.36 -24.54
C LYS A 286 -35.93 14.81 -25.81
N ASP A 287 -34.66 15.13 -26.04
CA ASP A 287 -33.86 14.69 -27.17
C ASP A 287 -33.13 13.35 -26.93
N GLY A 288 -33.47 12.63 -25.85
CA GLY A 288 -33.03 11.26 -25.63
C GLY A 288 -31.63 11.11 -25.04
N ILE A 289 -31.12 12.14 -24.35
CA ILE A 289 -29.80 12.12 -23.72
C ILE A 289 -29.92 11.82 -22.23
N LEU A 290 -29.01 10.99 -21.71
CA LEU A 290 -28.91 10.72 -20.28
C LEU A 290 -28.14 11.82 -19.57
N ILE A 291 -28.76 12.39 -18.54
CA ILE A 291 -28.16 13.38 -17.63
C ILE A 291 -28.09 12.84 -16.20
N ALA A 292 -27.06 13.25 -15.47
CA ALA A 292 -26.89 12.85 -14.09
C ALA A 292 -27.77 13.72 -13.17
N ARG A 293 -28.82 13.12 -12.59
CA ARG A 293 -29.77 13.77 -11.70
C ARG A 293 -30.62 12.75 -10.93
N HIS A 294 -30.81 12.98 -9.63
CA HIS A 294 -31.59 12.10 -8.77
C HIS A 294 -33.07 11.93 -9.16
N GLU A 295 -33.75 12.98 -9.64
CA GLU A 295 -35.16 12.88 -10.02
C GLU A 295 -35.39 13.31 -11.47
N PRO A 296 -36.57 13.07 -12.06
CA PRO A 296 -36.96 13.68 -13.33
C PRO A 296 -37.27 15.19 -13.18
N MET A 297 -37.73 15.64 -12.02
CA MET A 297 -38.23 17.02 -11.80
C MET A 297 -37.13 18.06 -11.52
N LEU A 298 -36.65 18.81 -12.51
CA LEU A 298 -35.66 19.90 -12.38
C LEU A 298 -35.95 20.88 -11.21
N ALA A 299 -37.22 21.16 -10.94
CA ALA A 299 -37.71 21.80 -9.72
C ALA A 299 -39.16 21.36 -9.43
N VAL A 300 -39.56 21.38 -8.15
CA VAL A 300 -40.87 20.92 -7.67
C VAL A 300 -41.58 22.01 -6.86
N LEU A 301 -42.90 22.11 -7.00
CA LEU A 301 -43.74 22.94 -6.14
C LEU A 301 -44.52 22.08 -5.14
N ASN A 302 -44.63 22.58 -3.90
CA ASN A 302 -45.55 22.08 -2.90
C ASN A 302 -47.00 22.28 -3.35
N ALA A 303 -47.94 21.61 -2.66
CA ALA A 303 -49.37 21.73 -2.95
C ALA A 303 -49.92 23.17 -2.81
N ASP A 304 -49.29 23.99 -1.97
CA ASP A 304 -49.62 25.41 -1.78
C ASP A 304 -48.98 26.35 -2.82
N GLY A 305 -48.18 25.81 -3.74
CA GLY A 305 -47.50 26.55 -4.80
C GLY A 305 -46.12 27.11 -4.40
N THR A 306 -45.66 26.89 -3.18
CA THR A 306 -44.29 27.25 -2.76
C THR A 306 -43.26 26.28 -3.34
N LEU A 307 -41.99 26.69 -3.42
CA LEU A 307 -40.91 25.80 -3.90
C LEU A 307 -40.67 24.69 -2.88
N ASN A 308 -40.69 23.43 -3.33
CA ASN A 308 -40.19 22.32 -2.54
C ASN A 308 -38.66 22.32 -2.63
N THR A 309 -37.99 22.71 -1.56
CA THR A 309 -36.53 22.76 -1.53
C THR A 309 -35.92 21.38 -1.57
N ASN A 310 -36.51 20.36 -0.92
CA ASN A 310 -35.91 19.03 -0.75
C ASN A 310 -35.79 18.21 -2.05
N ASP A 311 -36.55 18.57 -3.09
CA ASP A 311 -36.55 17.89 -4.39
C ASP A 311 -36.22 18.85 -5.56
N THR A 312 -35.72 20.04 -5.26
CA THR A 312 -35.28 21.03 -6.27
C THR A 312 -33.77 21.14 -6.26
N SER A 313 -33.12 20.75 -7.35
CA SER A 313 -31.66 20.82 -7.53
C SER A 313 -31.22 21.67 -8.71
N THR A 314 -32.13 22.45 -9.30
CA THR A 314 -31.79 23.43 -10.35
C THR A 314 -32.48 24.77 -10.15
N ASP A 315 -31.93 25.82 -10.75
CA ASP A 315 -32.50 27.17 -10.72
C ASP A 315 -33.60 27.41 -11.79
N ILE A 316 -34.16 26.35 -12.39
CA ILE A 316 -35.10 26.47 -13.52
C ILE A 316 -36.35 27.30 -13.18
N TYR A 317 -36.80 27.27 -11.93
CA TYR A 317 -37.96 28.02 -11.44
C TYR A 317 -37.74 29.54 -11.47
N LEU A 318 -36.48 29.99 -11.59
CA LEU A 318 -36.10 31.39 -11.72
C LEU A 318 -36.01 31.85 -13.19
N ARG A 319 -36.26 30.97 -14.17
CA ARG A 319 -36.11 31.24 -15.61
C ARG A 319 -37.45 31.60 -16.25
N PRO A 320 -37.74 32.89 -16.53
CA PRO A 320 -39.06 33.29 -17.06
C PRO A 320 -39.42 32.63 -18.39
N GLU A 321 -38.43 32.36 -19.24
CA GLU A 321 -38.58 31.66 -20.51
C GLU A 321 -39.11 30.23 -20.37
N PHE A 322 -38.94 29.60 -19.20
CA PHE A 322 -39.42 28.25 -18.91
C PHE A 322 -40.66 28.21 -18.02
N ALA A 323 -41.25 29.35 -17.67
CA ALA A 323 -42.43 29.40 -16.80
C ALA A 323 -43.64 28.63 -17.36
N SER A 324 -43.82 28.61 -18.69
CA SER A 324 -44.92 27.88 -19.35
C SER A 324 -44.75 26.36 -19.36
N ARG A 325 -43.59 25.86 -18.92
CA ARG A 325 -43.23 24.44 -18.90
C ARG A 325 -43.53 23.75 -17.55
N LEU A 326 -44.01 24.51 -16.57
CA LEU A 326 -44.53 23.97 -15.32
C LEU A 326 -45.76 23.09 -15.62
N THR A 327 -45.70 21.82 -15.23
CA THR A 327 -46.77 20.85 -15.48
C THR A 327 -46.99 19.95 -14.26
N THR A 328 -48.01 19.10 -14.34
CA THR A 328 -48.30 18.07 -13.34
C THR A 328 -48.28 16.70 -14.01
N LYS A 329 -47.46 15.78 -13.50
CA LYS A 329 -47.34 14.41 -13.99
C LYS A 329 -47.52 13.43 -12.84
N VAL A 330 -47.91 12.20 -13.16
CA VAL A 330 -47.97 11.09 -12.21
C VAL A 330 -46.63 10.35 -12.28
N LEU A 331 -45.81 10.49 -11.25
CA LEU A 331 -44.56 9.77 -11.06
C LEU A 331 -44.78 8.73 -9.97
N ASP A 332 -44.62 7.46 -10.32
CA ASP A 332 -44.78 6.33 -9.40
C ASP A 332 -46.10 6.33 -8.59
N GLY A 333 -47.18 6.71 -9.26
CA GLY A 333 -48.52 6.81 -8.66
C GLY A 333 -48.77 8.09 -7.88
N VAL A 334 -47.76 8.96 -7.73
CA VAL A 334 -47.84 10.25 -7.03
C VAL A 334 -47.97 11.39 -8.03
N SER A 335 -48.96 12.28 -7.83
CA SER A 335 -49.08 13.49 -8.65
C SER A 335 -48.05 14.53 -8.21
N VAL A 336 -47.12 14.87 -9.10
CA VAL A 336 -46.03 15.82 -8.86
C VAL A 336 -46.19 17.02 -9.78
N ARG A 337 -46.11 18.24 -9.23
CA ARG A 337 -46.16 19.50 -9.98
C ARG A 337 -44.76 20.12 -10.05
N GLY A 338 -44.22 20.30 -11.24
CA GLY A 338 -42.85 20.77 -11.43
C GLY A 338 -42.44 20.92 -12.90
N TRP A 339 -41.14 21.07 -13.11
CA TRP A 339 -40.49 21.08 -14.43
C TRP A 339 -39.75 19.77 -14.63
N PHE A 340 -40.01 19.04 -15.71
CA PHE A 340 -39.51 17.68 -15.88
C PHE A 340 -38.47 17.59 -17.00
N ALA A 341 -37.36 16.89 -16.76
CA ALA A 341 -36.21 16.80 -17.65
C ALA A 341 -36.59 16.34 -19.07
N GLU A 342 -37.49 15.36 -19.20
CA GLU A 342 -37.94 14.82 -20.49
C GLU A 342 -38.78 15.79 -21.31
N ASP A 343 -39.20 16.93 -20.74
CA ASP A 343 -39.81 17.98 -21.53
C ASP A 343 -38.75 18.90 -22.17
N PHE A 344 -37.52 18.94 -21.66
CA PHE A 344 -36.45 19.85 -22.10
C PHE A 344 -35.38 19.16 -22.94
N THR A 345 -34.91 19.84 -23.97
CA THR A 345 -33.70 19.41 -24.71
C THR A 345 -32.46 19.58 -23.84
N LEU A 346 -31.39 18.84 -24.15
CA LEU A 346 -30.12 19.01 -23.46
C LEU A 346 -29.61 20.46 -23.55
N ALA A 347 -29.77 21.09 -24.72
CA ALA A 347 -29.36 22.48 -24.93
C ALA A 347 -30.08 23.45 -23.98
N GLU A 348 -31.37 23.24 -23.71
CA GLU A 348 -32.12 24.03 -22.73
C GLU A 348 -31.62 23.76 -21.30
N ILE A 349 -31.42 22.50 -20.93
CA ILE A 349 -30.93 22.10 -19.60
C ILE A 349 -29.54 22.69 -19.32
N LYS A 350 -28.66 22.76 -20.32
CA LYS A 350 -27.33 23.38 -20.14
C LYS A 350 -27.37 24.88 -19.85
N THR A 351 -28.52 25.55 -20.02
CA THR A 351 -28.69 26.96 -19.64
C THR A 351 -29.01 27.16 -18.16
N VAL A 352 -29.56 26.14 -17.47
CA VAL A 352 -29.86 26.19 -16.03
C VAL A 352 -28.62 25.88 -15.20
N ASN A 353 -28.62 26.30 -13.93
CA ASN A 353 -27.58 25.95 -12.97
C ASN A 353 -28.08 24.85 -12.03
N ALA A 354 -27.18 23.92 -11.69
CA ALA A 354 -27.35 23.00 -10.57
C ALA A 354 -27.13 23.77 -9.26
N ILE A 355 -27.99 23.52 -8.27
CA ILE A 355 -27.99 24.18 -6.95
C ILE A 355 -28.12 23.14 -5.85
N GLU A 356 -27.78 23.53 -4.61
CA GLU A 356 -27.90 22.67 -3.43
C GLU A 356 -29.36 22.27 -3.19
N ARG A 357 -29.61 20.96 -3.03
CA ARG A 357 -30.94 20.35 -2.88
C ARG A 357 -31.46 20.44 -1.45
N ILE A 358 -30.62 20.44 -0.43
CA ILE A 358 -31.06 20.56 0.98
C ILE A 358 -30.46 21.81 1.64
N PRO A 359 -30.79 23.02 1.14
CA PRO A 359 -30.12 24.24 1.53
C PRO A 359 -30.31 24.62 3.01
N ALA A 360 -31.34 24.09 3.66
CA ALA A 360 -31.54 24.26 5.10
C ALA A 360 -30.46 23.59 5.95
N ILE A 361 -29.84 22.51 5.44
CA ILE A 361 -28.79 21.75 6.13
C ILE A 361 -27.40 22.13 5.58
N ARG A 362 -27.24 22.20 4.26
CA ARG A 362 -25.94 22.38 3.58
C ARG A 362 -25.62 23.83 3.18
N GLY A 363 -26.58 24.74 3.32
CA GLY A 363 -26.46 26.12 2.86
C GLY A 363 -26.56 26.27 1.34
N THR A 364 -26.26 27.46 0.83
CA THR A 364 -26.43 27.80 -0.62
C THR A 364 -25.15 28.34 -1.24
N ASN A 365 -23.99 28.11 -0.62
CA ASN A 365 -22.73 28.78 -0.95
C ASN A 365 -22.32 28.60 -2.42
N PHE A 366 -22.59 27.44 -2.99
CA PHE A 366 -22.19 27.07 -4.35
C PHE A 366 -23.27 27.31 -5.42
N ASN A 367 -24.45 27.82 -5.04
CA ASN A 367 -25.57 28.00 -5.98
C ASN A 367 -25.25 29.01 -7.11
N ASN A 368 -24.30 29.90 -6.89
CA ASN A 368 -23.92 30.95 -7.84
C ASN A 368 -22.66 30.61 -8.66
N ASP A 369 -22.10 29.41 -8.50
CA ASP A 369 -20.86 29.00 -9.17
C ASP A 369 -21.07 28.60 -10.64
N GLY A 370 -22.32 28.65 -11.12
CA GLY A 370 -22.67 28.31 -12.50
C GLY A 370 -22.51 26.83 -12.84
N LEU A 371 -22.49 25.96 -11.82
CA LEU A 371 -22.38 24.50 -11.98
C LEU A 371 -23.50 23.96 -12.85
N LYS A 372 -23.18 22.97 -13.69
CA LYS A 372 -24.11 22.41 -14.69
C LYS A 372 -24.47 20.98 -14.37
N VAL A 373 -25.68 20.60 -14.77
CA VAL A 373 -26.12 19.20 -14.81
C VAL A 373 -25.32 18.49 -15.91
N PRO A 374 -24.53 17.45 -15.59
CA PRO A 374 -23.69 16.77 -16.56
C PRO A 374 -24.49 15.69 -17.32
N THR A 375 -24.04 15.35 -18.52
CA THR A 375 -24.47 14.15 -19.23
C THR A 375 -23.69 12.94 -18.71
N LEU A 376 -24.19 11.72 -18.97
CA LEU A 376 -23.39 10.51 -18.72
C LEU A 376 -22.08 10.52 -19.52
N ASP A 377 -22.10 11.00 -20.78
CA ASP A 377 -20.91 11.19 -21.60
C ASP A 377 -19.84 12.02 -20.85
N GLU A 378 -20.21 13.18 -20.29
CA GLU A 378 -19.27 14.04 -19.55
C GLU A 378 -18.75 13.41 -18.24
N VAL A 379 -19.53 12.53 -17.61
CA VAL A 379 -19.09 11.78 -16.41
C VAL A 379 -18.07 10.70 -16.80
N ILE A 380 -18.28 10.01 -17.91
CA ILE A 380 -17.33 9.02 -18.44
C ILE A 380 -16.03 9.71 -18.88
N ASP A 381 -16.14 10.84 -19.58
CA ASP A 381 -14.98 11.66 -19.99
C ASP A 381 -14.15 12.06 -18.77
N LEU A 382 -14.79 12.44 -17.66
CA LEU A 382 -14.10 12.80 -16.42
C LEU A 382 -13.27 11.62 -15.85
N VAL A 383 -13.83 10.42 -15.74
CA VAL A 383 -13.10 9.28 -15.16
C VAL A 383 -12.00 8.76 -16.09
N GLN A 384 -12.18 8.86 -17.41
CA GLN A 384 -11.13 8.55 -18.39
C GLN A 384 -10.01 9.60 -18.34
N GLN A 385 -10.35 10.87 -18.17
CA GLN A 385 -9.36 11.94 -17.97
C GLN A 385 -8.52 11.71 -16.71
N VAL A 386 -9.16 11.37 -15.58
CA VAL A 386 -8.44 11.08 -14.33
C VAL A 386 -7.49 9.90 -14.48
N GLU A 387 -7.88 8.84 -15.19
CA GLU A 387 -6.99 7.71 -15.48
C GLU A 387 -5.80 8.14 -16.32
N ALA A 388 -6.01 8.92 -17.38
CA ALA A 388 -4.93 9.41 -18.23
C ALA A 388 -3.95 10.33 -17.46
N GLU A 389 -4.46 11.12 -16.52
CA GLU A 389 -3.66 12.07 -15.73
C GLU A 389 -2.93 11.42 -14.54
N THR A 390 -3.52 10.41 -13.92
CA THR A 390 -3.05 9.91 -12.60
C THR A 390 -2.75 8.40 -12.58
N GLY A 391 -3.16 7.65 -13.60
CA GLY A 391 -3.13 6.19 -13.60
C GLY A 391 -4.20 5.53 -12.70
N ARG A 392 -4.95 6.30 -11.89
CA ARG A 392 -6.03 5.76 -11.06
C ARG A 392 -7.25 5.42 -11.92
N LYS A 393 -7.73 4.18 -11.79
CA LYS A 393 -8.96 3.72 -12.46
C LYS A 393 -10.17 3.94 -11.57
N ILE A 394 -10.91 5.02 -11.83
CA ILE A 394 -12.17 5.33 -11.14
C ILE A 394 -13.33 4.65 -11.86
N GLY A 395 -14.24 4.02 -11.11
CA GLY A 395 -15.46 3.44 -11.65
C GLY A 395 -16.65 4.41 -11.65
N ILE A 396 -17.72 4.04 -12.37
CA ILE A 396 -19.02 4.71 -12.30
C ILE A 396 -20.09 3.74 -11.80
N TYR A 397 -21.06 4.26 -11.06
CA TYR A 397 -22.13 3.47 -10.46
C TYR A 397 -23.51 3.99 -10.91
N PRO A 398 -23.88 3.89 -12.21
CA PRO A 398 -25.11 4.48 -12.73
C PRO A 398 -26.40 3.85 -12.16
N GLU A 399 -27.32 4.69 -11.69
CA GLU A 399 -28.70 4.30 -11.36
C GLU A 399 -29.65 4.62 -12.51
N THR A 400 -30.43 3.65 -13.01
CA THR A 400 -31.56 3.96 -13.89
C THR A 400 -32.77 4.37 -13.06
N LYS A 401 -33.12 5.66 -13.06
CA LYS A 401 -34.26 6.21 -12.31
C LYS A 401 -35.58 6.01 -13.03
N HIS A 402 -36.60 5.60 -12.28
CA HIS A 402 -37.99 5.43 -12.73
C HIS A 402 -38.15 4.78 -14.13
N PRO A 403 -37.53 3.61 -14.42
CA PRO A 403 -37.64 2.97 -15.74
C PRO A 403 -39.09 2.83 -16.24
N THR A 404 -40.04 2.46 -15.38
CA THR A 404 -41.46 2.33 -15.75
C THR A 404 -42.07 3.68 -16.18
N PHE A 405 -41.73 4.77 -15.48
CA PHE A 405 -42.19 6.11 -15.85
C PHE A 405 -41.66 6.53 -17.22
N PHE A 406 -40.35 6.38 -17.47
CA PHE A 406 -39.75 6.76 -18.75
C PHE A 406 -40.21 5.88 -19.91
N ALA A 407 -40.46 4.59 -19.66
CA ALA A 407 -41.04 3.70 -20.66
C ALA A 407 -42.42 4.18 -21.13
N ALA A 408 -43.26 4.69 -20.22
CA ALA A 408 -44.55 5.28 -20.57
C ALA A 408 -44.42 6.57 -21.42
N GLN A 409 -43.27 7.24 -21.35
CA GLN A 409 -42.92 8.40 -22.19
C GLN A 409 -42.18 8.02 -23.48
N GLY A 410 -41.96 6.72 -23.74
CA GLY A 410 -41.30 6.23 -24.94
C GLY A 410 -39.78 6.12 -24.86
N TYR A 411 -39.18 6.22 -23.68
CA TYR A 411 -37.74 6.04 -23.47
C TYR A 411 -37.44 4.73 -22.74
N ASN A 412 -36.46 3.97 -23.26
CA ASN A 412 -35.87 2.84 -22.54
C ASN A 412 -34.55 3.29 -21.92
N THR A 413 -34.56 3.64 -20.64
CA THR A 413 -33.39 4.15 -19.90
C THR A 413 -32.25 3.14 -19.86
N SER A 414 -32.55 1.85 -19.67
CA SER A 414 -31.56 0.77 -19.66
C SER A 414 -30.86 0.62 -21.02
N GLN A 415 -31.62 0.68 -22.13
CA GLN A 415 -31.02 0.66 -23.47
C GLN A 415 -30.14 1.88 -23.73
N LEU A 416 -30.62 3.08 -23.39
CA LEU A 416 -29.84 4.31 -23.54
C LEU A 416 -28.53 4.27 -22.76
N LEU A 417 -28.54 3.67 -21.55
CA LEU A 417 -27.35 3.49 -20.73
C LEU A 417 -26.34 2.56 -21.43
N VAL A 418 -26.80 1.38 -21.86
CA VAL A 418 -25.95 0.40 -22.58
C VAL A 418 -25.37 1.01 -23.85
N ASP A 419 -26.20 1.69 -24.65
CA ASP A 419 -25.77 2.36 -25.89
C ASP A 419 -24.69 3.42 -25.61
N THR A 420 -24.83 4.18 -24.52
CA THR A 420 -23.86 5.20 -24.11
C THR A 420 -22.53 4.58 -23.69
N LEU A 421 -22.56 3.52 -22.87
CA LEU A 421 -21.35 2.80 -22.44
C LEU A 421 -20.57 2.21 -23.62
N VAL A 422 -21.28 1.57 -24.56
CA VAL A 422 -20.68 1.00 -25.78
C VAL A 422 -20.11 2.11 -26.67
N LYS A 423 -20.87 3.18 -26.89
CA LYS A 423 -20.44 4.34 -27.69
C LYS A 423 -19.15 4.97 -27.13
N GLN A 424 -19.03 5.08 -25.81
CA GLN A 424 -17.86 5.66 -25.14
C GLN A 424 -16.69 4.68 -24.93
N ASN A 425 -16.86 3.41 -25.36
CA ASN A 425 -15.89 2.35 -25.13
C ASN A 425 -15.52 2.21 -23.63
N PHE A 426 -16.50 2.42 -22.74
CA PHE A 426 -16.35 2.29 -21.30
C PHE A 426 -17.20 1.11 -20.83
N THR A 427 -16.63 -0.08 -20.96
CA THR A 427 -17.35 -1.38 -20.80
C THR A 427 -16.59 -2.37 -19.91
N ASP A 428 -15.60 -1.89 -19.15
CA ASP A 428 -14.85 -2.71 -18.19
C ASP A 428 -15.75 -3.11 -17.00
N PRO A 429 -16.05 -4.41 -16.79
CA PRO A 429 -16.89 -4.88 -15.69
C PRO A 429 -16.39 -4.49 -14.31
N SER A 430 -15.08 -4.30 -14.14
CA SER A 430 -14.50 -3.92 -12.85
C SER A 430 -14.71 -2.45 -12.50
N ARG A 431 -15.21 -1.65 -13.45
CA ARG A 431 -15.38 -0.19 -13.32
C ARG A 431 -16.82 0.27 -13.43
N ILE A 432 -17.79 -0.65 -13.49
CA ILE A 432 -19.20 -0.31 -13.69
C ILE A 432 -20.07 -1.21 -12.82
N TYR A 433 -20.99 -0.58 -12.09
CA TYR A 433 -22.15 -1.26 -11.50
C TYR A 433 -23.42 -0.54 -11.96
N ILE A 434 -24.41 -1.28 -12.46
CA ILE A 434 -25.71 -0.71 -12.84
C ILE A 434 -26.72 -1.01 -11.72
N GLN A 435 -27.39 0.02 -11.19
CA GLN A 435 -28.39 -0.16 -10.13
C GLN A 435 -29.79 0.33 -10.50
N SER A 436 -30.80 -0.25 -9.85
CA SER A 436 -32.17 0.24 -9.89
C SER A 436 -33.00 -0.28 -8.70
N PHE A 437 -34.06 0.46 -8.36
CA PHE A 437 -35.11 -0.02 -7.45
C PHE A 437 -36.09 -0.96 -8.14
N GLU A 438 -36.34 -0.80 -9.44
CA GLU A 438 -37.24 -1.66 -10.20
C GLU A 438 -36.55 -3.00 -10.55
N VAL A 439 -37.34 -4.08 -10.63
CA VAL A 439 -36.81 -5.44 -10.81
C VAL A 439 -36.81 -5.85 -12.28
N ALA A 440 -37.84 -5.47 -13.02
CA ALA A 440 -38.06 -5.87 -14.40
C ALA A 440 -36.95 -5.37 -15.34
N ASN A 441 -36.49 -4.12 -15.17
CA ASN A 441 -35.41 -3.57 -15.98
C ASN A 441 -34.05 -4.23 -15.68
N LEU A 442 -33.79 -4.62 -14.42
CA LEU A 442 -32.57 -5.35 -14.05
C LEU A 442 -32.55 -6.76 -14.65
N LYS A 443 -33.71 -7.44 -14.64
CA LYS A 443 -33.86 -8.73 -15.33
C LYS A 443 -33.69 -8.60 -16.85
N ASP A 444 -34.20 -7.54 -17.46
CA ASP A 444 -34.03 -7.25 -18.90
C ASP A 444 -32.57 -6.91 -19.26
N LEU A 445 -31.89 -6.11 -18.41
CA LEU A 445 -30.46 -5.83 -18.54
C LEU A 445 -29.63 -7.11 -18.56
N ASN A 446 -29.83 -7.98 -17.57
CA ASN A 446 -29.11 -9.25 -17.43
C ASN A 446 -29.39 -10.23 -18.57
N ALA A 447 -30.67 -10.40 -18.94
CA ALA A 447 -31.06 -11.47 -19.86
C ALA A 447 -30.98 -11.07 -21.34
N VAL A 448 -31.04 -9.77 -21.66
CA VAL A 448 -31.23 -9.30 -23.03
C VAL A 448 -30.21 -8.22 -23.40
N LEU A 449 -30.19 -7.09 -22.70
CA LEU A 449 -29.49 -5.89 -23.18
C LEU A 449 -27.97 -6.04 -23.14
N LEU A 450 -27.40 -6.46 -22.00
CA LEU A 450 -25.96 -6.64 -21.85
C LEU A 450 -25.43 -7.76 -22.78
N PRO A 451 -26.07 -8.96 -22.85
CA PRO A 451 -25.65 -9.99 -23.81
C PRO A 451 -25.71 -9.54 -25.27
N ASN A 452 -26.76 -8.82 -25.68
CA ASN A 452 -26.88 -8.33 -27.06
C ASN A 452 -25.81 -7.30 -27.41
N ALA A 453 -25.38 -6.51 -26.43
CA ALA A 453 -24.27 -5.56 -26.58
C ALA A 453 -22.88 -6.23 -26.47
N GLY A 454 -22.81 -7.51 -26.12
CA GLY A 454 -21.55 -8.24 -25.98
C GLY A 454 -20.73 -7.83 -24.75
N ILE A 455 -21.39 -7.30 -23.71
CA ILE A 455 -20.78 -6.86 -22.46
C ILE A 455 -21.40 -7.61 -21.29
N ASP A 456 -20.66 -7.69 -20.18
CA ASP A 456 -21.08 -8.38 -18.95
C ASP A 456 -20.77 -7.44 -17.80
N ILE A 457 -21.77 -6.71 -17.29
CA ILE A 457 -21.60 -5.65 -16.29
C ILE A 457 -22.37 -6.05 -15.02
N PRO A 458 -21.76 -5.95 -13.83
CA PRO A 458 -22.44 -6.19 -12.56
C PRO A 458 -23.71 -5.35 -12.37
N ILE A 459 -24.79 -6.01 -11.94
CA ILE A 459 -26.09 -5.41 -11.66
C ILE A 459 -26.37 -5.45 -10.15
N VAL A 460 -26.95 -4.38 -9.61
CA VAL A 460 -27.27 -4.24 -8.19
C VAL A 460 -28.74 -3.85 -7.96
N GLN A 461 -29.44 -4.65 -7.15
CA GLN A 461 -30.83 -4.41 -6.76
C GLN A 461 -30.90 -3.48 -5.55
N LEU A 462 -31.55 -2.33 -5.68
CA LEU A 462 -31.75 -1.39 -4.57
C LEU A 462 -32.97 -1.77 -3.70
N PHE A 463 -32.87 -1.52 -2.39
CA PHE A 463 -33.98 -1.68 -1.44
C PHE A 463 -34.30 -0.40 -0.68
N GLY A 464 -35.55 0.04 -0.75
CA GLY A 464 -36.06 1.10 0.12
C GLY A 464 -36.19 0.67 1.58
N GLY A 465 -36.25 1.65 2.49
CA GLY A 465 -36.52 1.40 3.91
C GLY A 465 -37.93 0.81 4.16
N SER A 466 -38.89 1.11 3.29
CA SER A 466 -40.24 0.55 3.28
C SER A 466 -40.81 0.52 1.86
N GLY A 467 -41.98 -0.10 1.68
CA GLY A 467 -42.65 -0.16 0.38
C GLY A 467 -42.20 -1.33 -0.50
N ARG A 468 -42.35 -1.17 -1.82
CA ARG A 468 -42.02 -2.17 -2.83
C ARG A 468 -41.55 -1.51 -4.14
N PRO A 469 -40.87 -2.24 -5.04
CA PRO A 469 -40.55 -1.77 -6.40
C PRO A 469 -41.79 -1.26 -7.15
N TYR A 470 -41.70 -0.17 -7.91
CA TYR A 470 -42.88 0.40 -8.56
C TYR A 470 -43.41 -0.46 -9.72
N ASP A 471 -42.53 -1.15 -10.44
CA ASP A 471 -42.92 -2.15 -11.43
C ASP A 471 -43.72 -3.32 -10.83
N PHE A 472 -43.50 -3.64 -9.55
CA PHE A 472 -44.35 -4.60 -8.82
C PHE A 472 -45.75 -4.03 -8.58
N VAL A 473 -45.88 -2.73 -8.32
CA VAL A 473 -47.21 -2.08 -8.22
C VAL A 473 -47.95 -2.17 -9.56
N VAL A 474 -47.29 -1.88 -10.67
CA VAL A 474 -47.89 -1.91 -12.01
C VAL A 474 -48.26 -3.34 -12.44
N SER A 475 -47.42 -4.33 -12.13
CA SER A 475 -47.66 -5.74 -12.46
C SER A 475 -48.61 -6.46 -11.48
N GLY A 476 -48.91 -5.85 -10.33
CA GLY A 476 -49.77 -6.42 -9.29
C GLY A 476 -49.05 -7.39 -8.34
N ASP A 477 -47.72 -7.42 -8.34
CA ASP A 477 -46.91 -8.19 -7.40
C ASP A 477 -46.98 -7.55 -5.99
N THR A 478 -47.30 -8.36 -4.99
CA THR A 478 -47.49 -7.92 -3.60
C THR A 478 -46.24 -7.89 -2.76
N ARG A 479 -45.13 -8.44 -3.26
CA ARG A 479 -43.86 -8.50 -2.52
C ARG A 479 -43.33 -7.10 -2.25
N THR A 480 -42.77 -6.94 -1.06
CA THR A 480 -42.17 -5.72 -0.53
C THR A 480 -40.65 -5.81 -0.52
N TYR A 481 -39.96 -4.70 -0.26
CA TYR A 481 -38.52 -4.75 -0.01
C TYR A 481 -38.17 -5.65 1.20
N THR A 482 -39.10 -5.87 2.13
CA THR A 482 -38.90 -6.82 3.24
C THR A 482 -38.90 -8.26 2.76
N ASP A 483 -39.80 -8.60 1.82
CA ASP A 483 -39.83 -9.93 1.22
C ASP A 483 -38.56 -10.19 0.38
N LEU A 484 -38.11 -9.17 -0.36
CA LEU A 484 -36.88 -9.22 -1.16
C LEU A 484 -35.60 -9.35 -0.33
N SER A 485 -35.58 -8.84 0.91
CA SER A 485 -34.43 -8.93 1.81
C SER A 485 -34.37 -10.24 2.62
N THR A 486 -35.29 -11.18 2.42
CA THR A 486 -35.23 -12.51 3.07
C THR A 486 -34.23 -13.42 2.34
N PRO A 487 -33.71 -14.49 2.95
CA PRO A 487 -32.85 -15.46 2.25
C PRO A 487 -33.46 -16.02 0.95
N THR A 488 -34.79 -16.16 0.88
CA THR A 488 -35.47 -16.59 -0.37
C THR A 488 -35.48 -15.49 -1.42
N GLY A 489 -35.76 -14.24 -1.01
CA GLY A 489 -35.69 -13.09 -1.91
C GLY A 489 -34.29 -12.85 -2.45
N LEU A 490 -33.26 -12.95 -1.60
CA LEU A 490 -31.85 -12.82 -1.97
C LEU A 490 -31.42 -13.92 -2.95
N ALA A 491 -31.86 -15.17 -2.75
CA ALA A 491 -31.60 -16.24 -3.70
C ALA A 491 -32.26 -16.00 -5.07
N GLU A 492 -33.43 -15.34 -5.12
CA GLU A 492 -34.03 -14.92 -6.40
C GLU A 492 -33.21 -13.79 -7.04
N ILE A 493 -32.77 -12.81 -6.26
CA ILE A 493 -31.98 -11.67 -6.76
C ILE A 493 -30.66 -12.15 -7.37
N ALA A 494 -29.99 -13.11 -6.75
CA ALA A 494 -28.76 -13.72 -7.26
C ALA A 494 -28.89 -14.38 -8.64
N THR A 495 -30.11 -14.57 -9.16
CA THR A 495 -30.32 -15.06 -10.54
C THR A 495 -30.15 -13.99 -11.61
N TYR A 496 -30.16 -12.70 -11.24
CA TYR A 496 -30.07 -11.59 -12.19
C TYR A 496 -29.17 -10.43 -11.76
N ALA A 497 -28.69 -10.42 -10.52
CA ALA A 497 -27.84 -9.37 -9.97
C ALA A 497 -26.67 -9.97 -9.19
N GLN A 498 -25.57 -9.22 -9.10
CA GLN A 498 -24.35 -9.57 -8.37
C GLN A 498 -24.28 -8.88 -7.00
N GLY A 499 -25.20 -7.96 -6.71
CA GLY A 499 -25.26 -7.32 -5.41
C GLY A 499 -26.62 -6.71 -5.07
N ILE A 500 -26.72 -6.23 -3.83
CA ILE A 500 -27.83 -5.44 -3.30
C ILE A 500 -27.32 -4.10 -2.75
N GLY A 501 -28.11 -3.05 -2.93
CA GLY A 501 -27.88 -1.75 -2.30
C GLY A 501 -29.02 -1.41 -1.35
N PRO A 502 -28.99 -1.87 -0.09
CA PRO A 502 -30.06 -1.61 0.85
C PRO A 502 -29.95 -0.23 1.49
N ASN A 503 -31.08 0.37 1.88
CA ASN A 503 -31.05 1.42 2.88
C ASN A 503 -30.32 0.91 4.15
N LYS A 504 -29.37 1.68 4.69
CA LYS A 504 -28.50 1.29 5.81
C LYS A 504 -29.28 0.84 7.06
N GLN A 505 -30.50 1.36 7.25
CA GLN A 505 -31.37 0.99 8.37
C GLN A 505 -31.95 -0.42 8.26
N ARG A 506 -31.82 -1.11 7.11
CA ARG A 506 -32.13 -2.54 6.97
C ARG A 506 -31.04 -3.44 7.54
N ILE A 507 -29.82 -2.92 7.68
CA ILE A 507 -28.69 -3.61 8.29
C ILE A 507 -28.63 -3.26 9.77
N VAL A 508 -28.63 -1.97 10.11
CA VAL A 508 -28.66 -1.48 11.50
C VAL A 508 -29.94 -0.67 11.71
N PRO A 509 -31.03 -1.27 12.23
CA PRO A 509 -32.29 -0.57 12.44
C PRO A 509 -32.17 0.58 13.41
N LEU A 510 -32.99 1.62 13.25
CA LEU A 510 -33.07 2.73 14.19
C LEU A 510 -34.35 2.65 15.03
N ALA A 511 -34.23 2.95 16.32
CA ALA A 511 -35.34 3.02 17.26
C ALA A 511 -35.56 4.44 17.77
N THR A 512 -36.83 4.84 17.84
CA THR A 512 -37.26 6.08 18.47
C THR A 512 -37.14 5.96 19.99
N VAL A 513 -36.67 7.04 20.63
CA VAL A 513 -36.62 7.16 22.09
C VAL A 513 -37.76 8.07 22.57
N ASP A 514 -38.50 7.62 23.58
CA ASP A 514 -39.56 8.38 24.27
C ASP A 514 -39.38 8.10 25.79
N ARG A 515 -38.53 8.88 26.46
CA ARG A 515 -38.21 8.67 27.89
C ARG A 515 -39.35 9.08 28.81
N ASN A 516 -40.20 10.00 28.36
CA ASN A 516 -41.29 10.54 29.18
C ASN A 516 -42.63 9.78 28.98
N SER A 517 -42.69 8.86 28.01
CA SER A 517 -43.85 8.04 27.64
C SER A 517 -45.07 8.86 27.23
N ASP A 518 -44.88 10.03 26.60
CA ASP A 518 -45.96 10.87 26.11
C ASP A 518 -46.43 10.49 24.69
N GLY A 519 -45.76 9.53 24.05
CA GLY A 519 -46.04 9.05 22.71
C GLY A 519 -45.39 9.89 21.61
N LEU A 520 -44.53 10.83 21.96
CA LEU A 520 -43.73 11.64 21.05
C LEU A 520 -42.25 11.26 21.15
N PRO A 521 -41.50 11.32 20.04
CA PRO A 521 -40.04 11.20 20.08
C PRO A 521 -39.40 12.30 20.94
N ASP A 522 -38.43 11.93 21.77
CA ASP A 522 -37.55 12.86 22.47
C ASP A 522 -36.58 13.53 21.47
N ASP A 523 -36.35 14.83 21.62
CA ASP A 523 -35.21 15.54 21.04
C ASP A 523 -33.97 15.21 21.89
N LEU A 524 -33.12 14.31 21.38
CA LEU A 524 -31.97 13.80 22.13
C LEU A 524 -30.77 14.72 22.03
N ASN A 525 -30.63 15.42 20.90
CA ASN A 525 -29.47 16.26 20.62
C ASN A 525 -29.69 17.75 20.98
N GLY A 526 -30.93 18.14 21.31
CA GLY A 526 -31.33 19.48 21.74
C GLY A 526 -31.42 20.51 20.62
N ASP A 527 -31.55 20.08 19.35
CA ASP A 527 -31.59 20.95 18.18
C ASP A 527 -33.00 21.48 17.83
N GLY A 528 -34.02 21.01 18.55
CA GLY A 528 -35.42 21.39 18.37
C GLY A 528 -36.12 20.72 17.20
N GLN A 529 -35.51 19.74 16.55
CA GLN A 529 -36.07 18.93 15.46
C GLN A 529 -36.02 17.45 15.83
N ILE A 530 -36.99 16.68 15.34
CA ILE A 530 -36.96 15.22 15.46
C ILE A 530 -36.49 14.63 14.15
N SER A 531 -35.34 13.97 14.18
CA SER A 531 -34.60 13.49 13.01
C SER A 531 -34.07 12.05 13.21
N ASP A 532 -33.20 11.58 12.31
CA ASP A 532 -32.45 10.34 12.57
C ASP A 532 -31.39 10.56 13.66
N GLY A 533 -30.94 11.80 13.85
CA GLY A 533 -30.06 12.22 14.95
C GLY A 533 -30.62 11.96 16.35
N ASP A 534 -31.94 11.80 16.47
CA ASP A 534 -32.64 11.53 17.74
C ASP A 534 -32.95 10.05 17.96
N ARG A 535 -32.44 9.19 17.06
CA ARG A 535 -32.67 7.75 17.13
C ARG A 535 -31.44 7.05 17.68
N ILE A 536 -31.68 5.90 18.30
CA ILE A 536 -30.63 4.99 18.73
C ILE A 536 -30.57 3.78 17.81
N THR A 537 -29.38 3.24 17.64
CA THR A 537 -29.17 2.00 16.88
C THR A 537 -29.77 0.80 17.60
N GLY A 538 -30.42 -0.07 16.84
CA GLY A 538 -30.88 -1.38 17.27
C GLY A 538 -29.87 -2.47 16.95
N THR A 539 -30.25 -3.71 17.24
CA THR A 539 -29.41 -4.88 16.92
C THR A 539 -29.26 -5.04 15.41
N PRO A 540 -28.02 -5.18 14.88
CA PRO A 540 -27.81 -5.46 13.46
C PRO A 540 -28.56 -6.72 12.99
N THR A 541 -29.08 -6.69 11.78
CA THR A 541 -29.79 -7.82 11.15
C THR A 541 -28.81 -8.81 10.53
N SER A 542 -29.32 -9.98 10.11
CA SER A 542 -28.52 -10.98 9.38
C SER A 542 -28.34 -10.66 7.89
N LEU A 543 -28.82 -9.50 7.41
CA LEU A 543 -28.93 -9.21 5.98
C LEU A 543 -27.60 -9.34 5.23
N VAL A 544 -26.50 -8.81 5.79
CA VAL A 544 -25.17 -8.90 5.16
C VAL A 544 -24.76 -10.37 4.99
N THR A 545 -24.85 -11.13 6.08
CA THR A 545 -24.49 -12.56 6.09
C THR A 545 -25.36 -13.38 5.13
N ASP A 546 -26.66 -13.11 5.08
CA ASP A 546 -27.59 -13.85 4.23
C ASP A 546 -27.42 -13.49 2.75
N ALA A 547 -27.04 -12.24 2.43
CA ALA A 547 -26.69 -11.83 1.08
C ALA A 547 -25.38 -12.49 0.61
N HIS A 548 -24.35 -12.50 1.47
CA HIS A 548 -23.09 -13.18 1.18
C HIS A 548 -23.26 -14.68 0.96
N LYS A 549 -24.12 -15.35 1.73
CA LYS A 549 -24.48 -16.76 1.50
C LYS A 549 -25.14 -17.00 0.14
N ALA A 550 -25.82 -15.99 -0.40
CA ALA A 550 -26.41 -16.02 -1.74
C ALA A 550 -25.40 -15.58 -2.83
N GLY A 551 -24.18 -15.21 -2.48
CA GLY A 551 -23.15 -14.72 -3.40
C GLY A 551 -23.35 -13.28 -3.86
N LEU A 552 -24.08 -12.46 -3.08
CA LEU A 552 -24.39 -11.07 -3.40
C LEU A 552 -23.51 -10.10 -2.61
N LEU A 553 -22.93 -9.13 -3.31
CA LEU A 553 -22.29 -7.95 -2.71
C LEU A 553 -23.33 -7.08 -1.99
N VAL A 554 -22.91 -6.34 -0.96
CA VAL A 554 -23.79 -5.49 -0.14
C VAL A 554 -23.22 -4.07 -0.05
N HIS A 555 -23.85 -3.12 -0.76
CA HIS A 555 -23.45 -1.71 -0.83
C HIS A 555 -24.53 -0.78 -0.25
N PRO A 556 -24.65 -0.63 1.09
CA PRO A 556 -25.71 0.18 1.69
C PRO A 556 -25.61 1.67 1.40
N TYR A 557 -26.76 2.34 1.47
CA TYR A 557 -26.91 3.78 1.33
C TYR A 557 -27.77 4.40 2.46
N THR A 558 -27.59 5.64 2.90
CA THR A 558 -26.47 6.55 2.61
C THR A 558 -25.85 7.01 3.92
N PHE A 559 -24.53 7.01 3.98
CA PHE A 559 -23.77 7.53 5.10
C PHE A 559 -23.59 9.04 4.95
N ARG A 560 -23.80 9.77 6.03
CA ARG A 560 -23.90 11.24 6.06
C ARG A 560 -23.34 11.76 7.37
N ASN A 561 -22.47 12.76 7.29
CA ASN A 561 -21.79 13.31 8.46
C ASN A 561 -22.67 14.27 9.27
N GLU A 562 -23.71 14.85 8.65
CA GLU A 562 -24.53 15.85 9.32
C GLU A 562 -25.33 15.22 10.46
N SER A 563 -25.38 15.90 11.61
CA SER A 563 -26.04 15.42 12.84
C SER A 563 -27.50 15.05 12.64
N PHE A 564 -28.19 15.68 11.68
CA PHE A 564 -29.57 15.37 11.31
C PHE A 564 -29.75 13.91 10.82
N PHE A 565 -28.71 13.32 10.22
CA PHE A 565 -28.74 11.97 9.65
C PHE A 565 -27.93 10.93 10.44
N LEU A 566 -27.11 11.37 11.40
CA LEU A 566 -26.21 10.53 12.17
C LEU A 566 -26.85 10.15 13.53
N PRO A 567 -27.23 8.88 13.75
CA PRO A 567 -27.90 8.45 14.98
C PRO A 567 -27.15 8.83 16.26
N ASN A 568 -27.91 9.17 17.32
CA ASN A 568 -27.37 9.57 18.62
C ASN A 568 -26.41 8.54 19.23
N SER A 569 -26.59 7.25 18.93
CA SER A 569 -25.70 6.17 19.38
C SER A 569 -24.24 6.35 18.98
N TYR A 570 -23.95 7.10 17.92
CA TYR A 570 -22.59 7.37 17.47
C TYR A 570 -21.98 8.64 18.12
N ASN A 571 -22.72 9.33 19.01
CA ASN A 571 -22.23 10.49 19.76
C ASN A 571 -21.62 11.61 18.89
N GLY A 572 -22.18 11.83 17.69
CA GLY A 572 -21.67 12.83 16.75
C GLY A 572 -20.39 12.42 16.00
N ASP A 573 -19.94 11.17 16.12
CA ASP A 573 -18.79 10.64 15.38
C ASP A 573 -19.23 9.83 14.15
N PRO A 574 -19.16 10.39 12.92
CA PRO A 574 -19.51 9.66 11.71
C PRO A 574 -18.56 8.49 11.43
N LEU A 575 -17.28 8.54 11.85
CA LEU A 575 -16.34 7.45 11.63
C LEU A 575 -16.79 6.18 12.36
N ALA A 576 -17.41 6.31 13.53
CA ALA A 576 -17.96 5.18 14.28
C ALA A 576 -19.06 4.44 13.50
N GLU A 577 -19.91 5.17 12.74
CA GLU A 577 -20.91 4.55 11.87
C GLU A 577 -20.24 3.75 10.74
N PHE A 578 -19.29 4.34 10.02
CA PHE A 578 -18.56 3.62 8.97
C PHE A 578 -17.86 2.37 9.49
N LYS A 579 -17.12 2.48 10.60
CA LYS A 579 -16.39 1.37 11.22
C LYS A 579 -17.32 0.21 11.57
N GLN A 580 -18.48 0.50 12.17
CA GLN A 580 -19.45 -0.55 12.49
C GLN A 580 -19.92 -1.31 11.24
N PHE A 581 -20.21 -0.62 10.14
CA PHE A 581 -20.65 -1.29 8.92
C PHE A 581 -19.52 -2.05 8.21
N ILE A 582 -18.29 -1.55 8.25
CA ILE A 582 -17.10 -2.26 7.76
C ILE A 582 -16.92 -3.58 8.55
N GLU A 583 -17.03 -3.53 9.88
CA GLU A 583 -16.94 -4.71 10.75
C GLU A 583 -18.06 -5.72 10.48
N LEU A 584 -19.27 -5.24 10.19
CA LEU A 584 -20.41 -6.07 9.78
C LEU A 584 -20.21 -6.75 8.41
N GLY A 585 -19.19 -6.35 7.64
CA GLY A 585 -18.80 -7.00 6.39
C GLY A 585 -19.44 -6.43 5.13
N VAL A 586 -19.88 -5.17 5.12
CA VAL A 586 -20.39 -4.57 3.87
C VAL A 586 -19.28 -4.48 2.82
N ASP A 587 -19.60 -4.75 1.55
CA ASP A 587 -18.61 -4.80 0.45
C ASP A 587 -18.25 -3.42 -0.10
N GLY A 588 -18.99 -2.39 0.34
CA GLY A 588 -18.83 -1.00 -0.05
C GLY A 588 -19.93 -0.16 0.58
N TYR A 589 -19.89 1.16 0.40
CA TYR A 589 -20.92 2.04 0.95
C TYR A 589 -21.05 3.33 0.14
N PHE A 590 -22.31 3.76 -0.01
CA PHE A 590 -22.66 5.05 -0.60
C PHE A 590 -22.58 6.13 0.47
N THR A 591 -21.76 7.15 0.23
CA THR A 591 -21.57 8.28 1.15
C THR A 591 -21.61 9.61 0.43
N ASP A 592 -22.23 10.60 1.08
CA ASP A 592 -22.19 11.99 0.62
C ASP A 592 -20.83 12.66 0.96
N PHE A 593 -20.02 12.02 1.80
CA PHE A 593 -18.70 12.46 2.27
C PHE A 593 -17.65 11.36 2.03
N PRO A 594 -17.11 11.24 0.80
CA PRO A 594 -16.15 10.17 0.47
C PRO A 594 -14.88 10.19 1.31
N GLY A 595 -14.40 11.37 1.70
CA GLY A 595 -13.20 11.52 2.53
C GLY A 595 -13.34 10.84 3.89
N THR A 596 -14.47 11.03 4.57
CA THR A 596 -14.74 10.35 5.85
C THR A 596 -14.88 8.83 5.66
N GLY A 597 -15.45 8.40 4.53
CA GLY A 597 -15.51 7.00 4.15
C GLY A 597 -14.12 6.38 3.97
N GLU A 598 -13.21 7.09 3.30
CA GLU A 598 -11.82 6.66 3.12
C GLU A 598 -11.02 6.69 4.43
N ASP A 599 -11.18 7.73 5.24
CA ASP A 599 -10.55 7.84 6.56
C ASP A 599 -10.95 6.66 7.45
N ALA A 600 -12.23 6.29 7.46
CA ALA A 600 -12.70 5.12 8.21
C ALA A 600 -12.11 3.81 7.66
N ARG A 601 -12.11 3.61 6.34
CA ARG A 601 -11.54 2.43 5.69
C ARG A 601 -10.05 2.28 5.96
N SER A 602 -9.29 3.36 5.81
CA SER A 602 -7.84 3.37 5.98
C SER A 602 -7.41 3.01 7.41
N THR A 603 -8.27 3.20 8.42
CA THR A 603 -7.98 2.71 9.79
C THR A 603 -7.89 1.18 9.90
N PHE A 604 -8.46 0.44 8.95
CA PHE A 604 -8.36 -1.03 8.87
C PHE A 604 -7.23 -1.51 7.96
N ILE A 605 -6.69 -0.63 7.11
CA ILE A 605 -5.65 -1.00 6.14
C ILE A 605 -4.30 -0.77 6.81
N THR A 606 -3.58 -1.84 7.14
CA THR A 606 -2.16 -1.74 7.51
C THR A 606 -1.41 -1.04 6.36
N PRO A 607 -0.57 -0.02 6.62
CA PRO A 607 0.12 0.70 5.55
C PRO A 607 0.92 -0.25 4.63
N PRO A 608 1.07 0.07 3.33
CA PRO A 608 1.79 -0.78 2.39
C PRO A 608 3.21 -1.07 2.88
N ALA A 609 3.67 -2.29 2.57
CA ALA A 609 4.99 -2.86 2.87
C ALA A 609 6.10 -1.80 3.01
N VAL A 610 6.41 -1.43 4.25
CA VAL A 610 7.59 -0.60 4.55
C VAL A 610 8.79 -1.53 4.60
N ALA A 611 9.93 -1.08 4.07
CA ALA A 611 11.19 -1.83 4.14
C ALA A 611 11.39 -2.36 5.57
N ASN A 612 11.62 -3.65 5.72
CA ASN A 612 11.61 -4.33 7.01
C ASN A 612 13.01 -4.40 7.66
N LEU A 613 14.02 -3.74 7.07
CA LEU A 613 15.35 -3.54 7.63
C LEU A 613 15.74 -2.07 7.44
N GLY A 614 15.57 -1.26 8.50
CA GLY A 614 15.94 0.14 8.47
C GLY A 614 17.43 0.31 8.17
N GLY A 615 17.81 1.30 7.35
CA GLY A 615 19.22 1.60 7.04
C GLY A 615 19.92 0.67 6.04
N SER A 616 19.29 -0.45 5.65
CA SER A 616 19.88 -1.45 4.75
C SER A 616 20.24 -0.95 3.35
N ARG A 617 19.51 0.06 2.84
CA ARG A 617 19.61 0.63 1.48
C ARG A 617 19.42 -0.35 0.31
N GLY A 618 19.16 -1.62 0.59
CA GLY A 618 18.99 -2.67 -0.42
C GLY A 618 20.27 -3.49 -0.61
N PHE A 619 20.31 -4.28 -1.67
CA PHE A 619 21.50 -5.04 -2.06
C PHE A 619 22.31 -4.23 -3.06
N GLU A 620 23.61 -4.08 -2.81
CA GLU A 620 24.56 -3.49 -3.77
C GLU A 620 25.32 -4.56 -4.54
N GLY A 621 25.63 -5.68 -3.89
CA GLY A 621 26.40 -6.77 -4.48
C GLY A 621 25.63 -8.09 -4.49
N LEU A 622 25.81 -8.89 -5.54
CA LEU A 622 25.25 -10.23 -5.64
C LEU A 622 26.21 -11.20 -6.34
N ALA A 623 26.82 -12.11 -5.56
CA ALA A 623 27.66 -13.17 -6.11
C ALA A 623 26.88 -14.48 -6.26
N ILE A 624 27.26 -15.31 -7.23
CA ILE A 624 26.74 -16.67 -7.38
C ILE A 624 27.84 -17.70 -7.09
N SER A 625 27.50 -18.76 -6.37
CA SER A 625 28.41 -19.86 -6.09
C SER A 625 28.90 -20.53 -7.38
N PRO A 626 30.09 -21.19 -7.40
CA PRO A 626 30.63 -21.81 -8.63
C PRO A 626 29.74 -22.89 -9.25
N ASN A 627 28.89 -23.54 -8.44
CA ASN A 627 27.91 -24.54 -8.88
C ASN A 627 26.55 -23.94 -9.27
N LYS A 628 26.37 -22.63 -9.15
CA LYS A 628 25.15 -21.88 -9.46
C LYS A 628 23.91 -22.27 -8.64
N SER A 629 24.09 -22.91 -7.48
CA SER A 629 22.99 -23.28 -6.59
C SER A 629 22.62 -22.18 -5.60
N THR A 630 23.57 -21.29 -5.30
CA THR A 630 23.46 -20.37 -4.17
C THR A 630 23.86 -18.97 -4.62
N LEU A 631 23.07 -17.97 -4.23
CA LEU A 631 23.38 -16.57 -4.36
C LEU A 631 23.81 -16.01 -3.00
N TYR A 632 24.71 -15.04 -3.02
CA TYR A 632 25.21 -14.32 -1.85
C TYR A 632 24.93 -12.82 -1.97
N PRO A 633 23.72 -12.37 -1.61
CA PRO A 633 23.37 -10.95 -1.59
C PRO A 633 24.10 -10.24 -0.46
N LEU A 634 24.71 -9.11 -0.77
CA LEU A 634 25.42 -8.23 0.15
C LEU A 634 24.71 -6.87 0.21
N LEU A 635 24.36 -6.43 1.43
CA LEU A 635 23.67 -5.15 1.64
C LEU A 635 24.57 -3.96 1.32
N GLU A 636 23.98 -2.87 0.81
CA GLU A 636 24.66 -1.59 0.60
C GLU A 636 24.93 -0.85 1.92
N GLY A 637 23.94 -0.85 2.82
CA GLY A 637 23.95 -0.08 4.06
C GLY A 637 23.94 -0.93 5.33
N THR A 638 24.47 -0.36 6.41
CA THR A 638 24.38 -0.94 7.76
C THR A 638 22.94 -0.90 8.26
N VAL A 639 22.43 -2.04 8.72
CA VAL A 639 21.08 -2.15 9.29
C VAL A 639 21.04 -1.45 10.65
N VAL A 640 19.94 -0.76 10.96
CA VAL A 640 19.72 -0.16 12.28
C VAL A 640 19.84 -1.23 13.36
N GLY A 641 20.73 -1.02 14.33
CA GLY A 641 21.05 -1.97 15.39
C GLY A 641 22.35 -2.76 15.16
N ASP A 642 22.85 -2.84 13.93
CA ASP A 642 24.15 -3.47 13.63
C ASP A 642 25.32 -2.54 14.00
N PRO A 643 26.54 -3.08 14.23
CA PRO A 643 27.73 -2.26 14.41
C PRO A 643 27.98 -1.33 13.21
N ALA A 644 28.49 -0.12 13.48
CA ALA A 644 28.73 0.87 12.43
C ALA A 644 29.67 0.34 11.33
N GLY A 645 29.21 0.38 10.08
CA GLY A 645 29.95 -0.10 8.92
C GLY A 645 29.94 -1.63 8.74
N ALA A 646 29.11 -2.36 9.50
CA ALA A 646 28.85 -3.77 9.25
C ALA A 646 27.78 -3.92 8.15
N LEU A 647 28.08 -4.67 7.11
CA LEU A 647 27.16 -4.99 6.01
C LEU A 647 26.84 -6.48 6.05
N ARG A 648 25.55 -6.83 6.04
CA ARG A 648 25.12 -8.23 6.11
C ARG A 648 25.31 -8.93 4.76
N ILE A 649 25.85 -10.15 4.80
CA ILE A 649 25.93 -11.09 3.67
C ILE A 649 24.95 -12.22 3.93
N TYR A 650 24.05 -12.49 3.00
CA TYR A 650 23.06 -13.56 3.12
C TYR A 650 23.37 -14.75 2.22
N GLU A 651 22.76 -15.89 2.55
CA GLU A 651 22.69 -17.06 1.68
C GLU A 651 21.28 -17.18 1.10
N PHE A 652 21.18 -17.35 -0.22
CA PHE A 652 19.92 -17.56 -0.93
C PHE A 652 20.01 -18.79 -1.83
N ASP A 653 19.15 -19.78 -1.60
CA ASP A 653 19.08 -20.98 -2.43
C ASP A 653 18.26 -20.73 -3.69
N VAL A 654 18.87 -20.97 -4.86
CA VAL A 654 18.28 -20.67 -6.17
C VAL A 654 17.13 -21.62 -6.50
N ALA A 655 17.16 -22.86 -6.00
CA ALA A 655 16.18 -23.89 -6.34
C ALA A 655 14.88 -23.72 -5.53
N THR A 656 14.99 -23.48 -4.23
CA THR A 656 13.87 -23.23 -3.31
C THR A 656 13.38 -21.79 -3.38
N LYS A 657 14.23 -20.88 -3.87
CA LYS A 657 14.01 -19.43 -3.90
C LYS A 657 13.84 -18.85 -2.48
N GLN A 658 14.61 -19.35 -1.53
CA GLN A 658 14.54 -18.96 -0.12
C GLN A 658 15.88 -18.41 0.37
N TYR A 659 15.80 -17.49 1.34
CA TYR A 659 16.95 -17.12 2.16
C TYR A 659 17.17 -18.21 3.21
N GLU A 660 18.40 -18.72 3.28
CA GLU A 660 18.77 -19.80 4.21
C GLU A 660 19.37 -19.26 5.52
N GLY A 661 19.89 -18.02 5.50
CA GLY A 661 20.53 -17.46 6.69
C GLY A 661 21.44 -16.27 6.40
N LEU A 662 21.98 -15.71 7.49
CA LEU A 662 23.12 -14.81 7.44
C LEU A 662 24.40 -15.65 7.29
N VAL A 663 25.22 -15.32 6.30
CA VAL A 663 26.58 -15.87 6.18
C VAL A 663 27.48 -15.20 7.21
N GLY A 664 27.46 -13.87 7.28
CA GLY A 664 28.25 -13.08 8.22
C GLY A 664 28.21 -11.59 7.87
N TYR A 665 29.12 -10.82 8.46
CA TYR A 665 29.25 -9.38 8.23
C TYR A 665 30.52 -9.04 7.46
N TYR A 666 30.41 -8.17 6.46
CA TYR A 666 31.53 -7.46 5.88
C TYR A 666 31.76 -6.15 6.64
N GLN A 667 32.97 -5.93 7.16
CA GLN A 667 33.33 -4.68 7.83
C GLN A 667 33.93 -3.68 6.82
N LEU A 668 33.28 -2.53 6.66
CA LEU A 668 33.84 -1.38 5.98
C LEU A 668 35.05 -0.82 6.75
N GLU A 669 36.09 -0.38 6.04
CA GLU A 669 37.23 0.34 6.65
C GLU A 669 36.78 1.67 7.26
N ASN A 670 35.77 2.30 6.65
CA ASN A 670 35.11 3.50 7.15
C ASN A 670 33.60 3.36 6.90
N PRO A 671 32.72 3.58 7.90
CA PRO A 671 31.27 3.52 7.71
C PRO A 671 30.70 4.46 6.62
N ALA A 672 31.47 5.45 6.16
CA ALA A 672 31.10 6.34 5.06
C ALA A 672 31.49 5.81 3.66
N ASN A 673 32.26 4.72 3.59
CA ASN A 673 32.57 4.03 2.34
C ASN A 673 31.34 3.31 1.80
N ALA A 674 31.41 2.93 0.54
CA ALA A 674 30.44 2.08 -0.13
C ALA A 674 31.14 0.88 -0.75
N ILE A 675 30.39 -0.20 -0.95
CA ILE A 675 30.81 -1.30 -1.81
C ILE A 675 30.39 -1.00 -3.25
N GLY A 676 31.08 -1.60 -4.21
CA GLY A 676 30.71 -1.48 -5.63
C GLY A 676 30.20 -2.77 -6.25
N ASP A 677 30.77 -3.91 -5.84
CA ASP A 677 30.38 -5.23 -6.35
C ASP A 677 30.94 -6.36 -5.47
N ILE A 678 30.42 -7.57 -5.64
CA ILE A 678 30.95 -8.82 -5.12
C ILE A 678 30.97 -9.92 -6.19
N THR A 679 32.11 -10.58 -6.35
CA THR A 679 32.27 -11.68 -7.33
C THR A 679 32.91 -12.93 -6.73
N VAL A 680 32.64 -14.08 -7.34
CA VAL A 680 33.07 -15.39 -6.86
C VAL A 680 34.52 -15.70 -7.24
N VAL A 681 35.27 -16.33 -6.33
CA VAL A 681 36.58 -16.95 -6.60
C VAL A 681 36.47 -18.47 -6.50
N ASN A 682 35.87 -18.98 -5.42
CA ASN A 682 35.57 -20.39 -5.22
C ASN A 682 34.37 -20.55 -4.26
N SER A 683 34.16 -21.75 -3.71
CA SER A 683 33.01 -22.01 -2.82
C SER A 683 32.97 -21.16 -1.55
N ASN A 684 34.12 -20.65 -1.08
CA ASN A 684 34.22 -19.90 0.18
C ASN A 684 34.77 -18.48 0.00
N GLU A 685 35.55 -18.25 -1.06
CA GLU A 685 36.26 -16.99 -1.28
C GLU A 685 35.59 -16.13 -2.37
N TYR A 686 35.47 -14.83 -2.09
CA TYR A 686 34.85 -13.82 -2.94
C TYR A 686 35.69 -12.55 -2.97
N LEU A 687 35.56 -11.73 -4.01
CA LEU A 687 36.18 -10.40 -4.08
C LEU A 687 35.10 -9.34 -3.92
N ILE A 688 35.39 -8.28 -3.16
CA ILE A 688 34.50 -7.15 -2.92
C ILE A 688 35.25 -5.86 -3.26
N ILE A 689 34.64 -4.98 -4.04
CA ILE A 689 35.11 -3.60 -4.22
C ILE A 689 34.64 -2.77 -3.03
N GLU A 690 35.54 -2.01 -2.41
CA GLU A 690 35.19 -0.98 -1.43
C GLU A 690 35.85 0.35 -1.83
N ARG A 691 35.05 1.43 -1.78
CA ARG A 691 35.43 2.76 -2.26
C ARG A 691 34.89 3.87 -1.37
N ASP A 692 35.61 4.99 -1.31
CA ASP A 692 35.02 6.24 -0.85
C ASP A 692 34.08 6.82 -1.93
N ASN A 693 33.34 7.88 -1.58
CA ASN A 693 32.48 8.61 -2.52
C ASN A 693 33.22 9.72 -3.29
N ASN A 694 34.54 9.83 -3.15
CA ASN A 694 35.34 10.85 -3.84
C ASN A 694 35.80 10.34 -5.22
N GLN A 695 36.26 11.26 -6.07
CA GLN A 695 36.77 10.94 -7.41
C GLN A 695 37.94 11.85 -7.81
N ALA A 696 38.65 11.49 -8.89
CA ALA A 696 39.82 12.19 -9.41
C ALA A 696 40.89 12.44 -8.33
N GLY A 697 41.49 13.64 -8.28
CA GLY A 697 42.52 13.98 -7.30
C GLY A 697 42.03 14.05 -5.84
N ALA A 698 40.71 13.98 -5.60
CA ALA A 698 40.14 13.91 -4.26
C ALA A 698 39.91 12.47 -3.78
N ALA A 699 40.03 11.46 -4.66
CA ALA A 699 39.90 10.06 -4.28
C ALA A 699 40.98 9.67 -3.26
N GLN A 700 40.56 9.06 -2.15
CA GLN A 700 41.46 8.64 -1.07
C GLN A 700 41.45 7.13 -0.84
N PHE A 701 40.36 6.46 -1.20
CA PHE A 701 40.19 5.02 -0.96
C PHE A 701 39.45 4.34 -2.11
N LYS A 702 40.12 3.43 -2.83
CA LYS A 702 39.55 2.53 -3.85
C LYS A 702 40.30 1.20 -3.79
N LYS A 703 39.70 0.15 -3.22
CA LYS A 703 40.40 -1.12 -2.98
C LYS A 703 39.52 -2.31 -3.31
N ILE A 704 40.17 -3.44 -3.57
CA ILE A 704 39.51 -4.73 -3.72
C ILE A 704 40.01 -5.65 -2.61
N PHE A 705 39.06 -6.26 -1.91
CA PHE A 705 39.32 -7.19 -0.83
C PHE A 705 38.86 -8.58 -1.22
N LYS A 706 39.66 -9.59 -0.87
CA LYS A 706 39.21 -10.98 -0.81
C LYS A 706 38.60 -11.24 0.56
N VAL A 707 37.41 -11.83 0.58
CA VAL A 707 36.75 -12.33 1.80
C VAL A 707 36.65 -13.84 1.79
N ASP A 708 36.72 -14.46 2.97
CA ASP A 708 36.57 -15.91 3.15
C ASP A 708 35.40 -16.19 4.11
N PHE A 709 34.29 -16.68 3.56
CA PHE A 709 33.06 -16.95 4.32
C PHE A 709 33.21 -18.11 5.30
N SER A 710 34.21 -18.97 5.12
CA SER A 710 34.49 -20.08 6.04
C SER A 710 35.20 -19.65 7.32
N GLN A 711 35.63 -18.39 7.42
CA GLN A 711 36.35 -17.83 8.55
C GLN A 711 35.63 -16.60 9.09
N GLN A 712 35.18 -16.67 10.35
CA GLN A 712 34.51 -15.57 11.03
C GLN A 712 35.12 -15.32 12.40
N ASP A 713 35.11 -14.05 12.82
CA ASP A 713 35.46 -13.69 14.19
C ASP A 713 34.29 -13.94 15.18
N ALA A 714 34.51 -13.64 16.45
CA ALA A 714 33.51 -13.85 17.50
C ALA A 714 32.23 -13.01 17.34
N ASN A 715 32.28 -11.95 16.52
CA ASN A 715 31.15 -11.06 16.24
C ASN A 715 30.52 -11.36 14.86
N GLY A 716 30.98 -12.40 14.17
CA GLY A 716 30.45 -12.83 12.88
C GLY A 716 31.02 -12.08 11.67
N PHE A 717 32.10 -11.30 11.81
CA PHE A 717 32.75 -10.65 10.67
C PHE A 717 33.58 -11.66 9.88
N VAL A 718 33.40 -11.67 8.55
CA VAL A 718 34.16 -12.55 7.65
C VAL A 718 35.62 -12.08 7.55
N ALA A 719 36.55 -13.03 7.42
CA ALA A 719 37.96 -12.70 7.23
C ALA A 719 38.17 -11.90 5.93
N LYS A 720 38.88 -10.78 6.02
CA LYS A 720 39.07 -9.80 4.94
C LYS A 720 40.57 -9.60 4.66
N THR A 721 40.99 -9.66 3.39
CA THR A 721 42.39 -9.45 2.96
C THR A 721 42.44 -8.54 1.73
N GLU A 722 43.25 -7.47 1.76
CA GLU A 722 43.46 -6.60 0.59
C GLU A 722 44.18 -7.34 -0.54
N ILE A 723 43.65 -7.27 -1.76
CA ILE A 723 44.28 -7.87 -2.96
C ILE A 723 44.71 -6.85 -4.01
N ALA A 724 44.09 -5.66 -4.04
CA ALA A 724 44.46 -4.59 -4.95
C ALA A 724 44.12 -3.20 -4.35
N ASN A 725 45.02 -2.24 -4.58
CA ASN A 725 44.78 -0.82 -4.34
C ASN A 725 44.65 -0.11 -5.70
N LEU A 726 43.45 0.33 -6.04
CA LEU A 726 43.15 0.91 -7.35
C LEU A 726 43.67 2.35 -7.50
N LEU A 727 44.19 2.95 -6.42
CA LEU A 727 44.90 4.24 -6.45
C LEU A 727 46.43 4.10 -6.47
N ASP A 728 46.95 2.87 -6.61
CA ASP A 728 48.39 2.59 -6.70
C ASP A 728 48.65 1.35 -7.58
N ILE A 729 48.26 1.44 -8.85
CA ILE A 729 48.46 0.36 -9.83
C ILE A 729 49.80 0.58 -10.54
N LYS A 730 50.60 -0.48 -10.68
CA LYS A 730 51.84 -0.43 -11.46
C LYS A 730 51.51 -0.57 -12.94
N ASP A 731 51.95 0.40 -13.76
CA ASP A 731 51.86 0.36 -15.22
C ASP A 731 53.27 0.39 -15.85
N PRO A 732 54.06 -0.69 -15.74
CA PRO A 732 55.45 -0.68 -16.21
C PRO A 732 55.60 -0.49 -17.72
N ASN A 733 54.52 -0.65 -18.48
CA ASN A 733 54.53 -0.59 -19.94
C ASN A 733 53.87 0.69 -20.49
N ASP A 734 53.42 1.61 -19.63
CA ASP A 734 52.73 2.85 -20.02
C ASP A 734 51.60 2.56 -21.01
N LEU A 735 50.70 1.64 -20.64
CA LEU A 735 49.63 1.13 -21.51
C LEU A 735 48.68 2.25 -21.92
N ASN A 736 48.49 3.26 -21.06
CA ASN A 736 47.67 4.43 -21.34
C ASN A 736 48.44 5.57 -22.06
N LYS A 737 49.77 5.45 -22.22
CA LYS A 737 50.65 6.39 -22.92
C LYS A 737 50.69 7.79 -22.30
N ASP A 738 50.53 7.90 -20.98
CA ASP A 738 50.63 9.17 -20.25
C ASP A 738 52.06 9.49 -19.79
N GLY A 739 53.00 8.55 -19.98
CA GLY A 739 54.41 8.69 -19.61
C GLY A 739 54.73 8.37 -18.14
N SER A 740 53.74 7.91 -17.38
CA SER A 740 53.86 7.40 -16.01
C SER A 740 54.05 5.88 -16.03
N THR A 741 54.76 5.34 -15.03
CA THR A 741 54.80 3.89 -14.78
C THR A 741 53.85 3.45 -13.65
N SER A 742 52.91 4.33 -13.31
CA SER A 742 51.90 4.15 -12.28
C SER A 742 50.58 4.69 -12.80
N PHE A 743 49.50 3.98 -12.49
CA PHE A 743 48.16 4.25 -12.95
C PHE A 743 47.20 4.28 -11.76
N ASN A 744 46.24 5.19 -11.81
CA ASN A 744 45.18 5.32 -10.81
C ASN A 744 43.83 5.12 -11.48
N PHE A 745 42.90 4.50 -10.77
CA PHE A 745 41.51 4.31 -11.17
C PHE A 745 40.57 5.05 -10.19
N PRO A 746 40.59 6.40 -10.16
CA PRO A 746 40.04 7.20 -9.08
C PRO A 746 38.56 7.55 -9.29
N PHE A 747 37.71 6.58 -9.62
CA PHE A 747 36.31 6.85 -9.92
C PHE A 747 35.37 6.62 -8.74
N GLN A 748 34.27 7.36 -8.71
CA GLN A 748 33.20 7.10 -7.76
C GLN A 748 32.38 5.87 -8.17
N THR A 749 32.25 5.59 -9.46
CA THR A 749 31.32 4.58 -10.00
C THR A 749 32.00 3.26 -10.38
N ILE A 750 32.95 2.80 -9.56
CA ILE A 750 33.60 1.49 -9.77
C ILE A 750 32.61 0.44 -9.27
N GLU A 751 31.88 -0.20 -10.19
CA GLU A 751 30.72 -1.05 -9.87
C GLU A 751 30.85 -2.50 -10.37
N ASP A 752 32.00 -2.92 -10.91
CA ASP A 752 32.13 -4.30 -11.38
C ASP A 752 33.55 -4.82 -11.19
N VAL A 753 33.65 -6.03 -10.63
CA VAL A 753 34.86 -6.83 -10.62
C VAL A 753 34.55 -8.24 -11.12
N LEU A 754 35.34 -8.71 -12.09
CA LEU A 754 35.21 -10.06 -12.62
C LEU A 754 36.54 -10.81 -12.53
N VAL A 755 36.50 -12.05 -12.07
CA VAL A 755 37.68 -12.93 -12.12
C VAL A 755 37.84 -13.49 -13.54
N ILE A 756 38.95 -13.17 -14.21
CA ILE A 756 39.27 -13.69 -15.54
C ILE A 756 39.97 -15.05 -15.40
N ASP A 757 41.03 -15.09 -14.60
CA ASP A 757 41.80 -16.29 -14.28
C ASP A 757 42.46 -16.15 -12.89
N ALA A 758 43.26 -17.14 -12.48
CA ALA A 758 43.87 -17.16 -11.15
C ALA A 758 44.79 -15.96 -10.87
N ASN A 759 45.32 -15.29 -11.89
CA ASN A 759 46.25 -14.17 -11.76
C ASN A 759 45.67 -12.84 -12.23
N THR A 760 44.46 -12.83 -12.77
CA THR A 760 43.94 -11.69 -13.53
C THR A 760 42.48 -11.41 -13.20
N ILE A 761 42.17 -10.15 -12.93
CA ILE A 761 40.79 -9.65 -12.76
C ILE A 761 40.50 -8.52 -13.73
N LEU A 762 39.22 -8.36 -14.08
CA LEU A 762 38.69 -7.19 -14.75
C LEU A 762 38.05 -6.28 -13.70
N VAL A 763 38.25 -4.98 -13.83
CA VAL A 763 37.57 -3.96 -13.02
C VAL A 763 36.94 -2.96 -13.98
N ALA A 764 35.65 -2.69 -13.82
CA ALA A 764 34.94 -1.72 -14.65
C ALA A 764 34.26 -0.65 -13.82
N ASN A 765 33.96 0.46 -14.50
CA ASN A 765 33.30 1.60 -13.92
C ASN A 765 32.06 1.98 -14.74
N ASP A 766 30.92 2.12 -14.07
CA ASP A 766 29.65 2.55 -14.65
C ASP A 766 29.74 4.02 -15.08
N ASN A 767 29.75 4.26 -16.40
CA ASN A 767 30.30 5.47 -17.01
C ASN A 767 29.36 6.70 -16.99
N ASN A 768 28.27 6.68 -16.22
CA ASN A 768 27.19 7.67 -16.05
C ASN A 768 27.49 9.11 -16.51
N TYR A 769 27.49 9.35 -17.82
CA TYR A 769 27.83 10.65 -18.41
C TYR A 769 26.65 11.63 -18.26
N PRO A 770 26.87 12.89 -17.82
CA PRO A 770 28.16 13.58 -17.61
C PRO A 770 28.64 13.63 -16.14
N PHE A 771 28.12 12.79 -15.24
CA PHE A 771 28.29 12.93 -13.79
C PHE A 771 29.63 12.40 -13.25
N SER A 772 30.31 11.52 -13.98
CA SER A 772 31.64 11.01 -13.60
C SER A 772 32.74 12.03 -13.93
N VAL A 773 33.37 12.60 -12.90
CA VAL A 773 34.41 13.65 -13.00
C VAL A 773 35.78 13.01 -12.77
N GLY A 774 36.71 13.25 -13.68
CA GLY A 774 38.04 12.60 -13.67
C GLY A 774 38.54 12.18 -15.05
N ARG A 775 37.71 12.34 -16.07
CA ARG A 775 38.00 11.99 -17.46
C ARG A 775 38.34 13.22 -18.32
N PRO A 776 39.32 13.13 -19.24
CA PRO A 776 39.49 14.12 -20.30
C PRO A 776 38.38 13.97 -21.37
N PRO A 777 38.05 15.03 -22.15
CA PRO A 777 36.95 15.01 -23.13
C PRO A 777 37.22 14.20 -24.43
N ALA A 778 38.22 13.32 -24.45
CA ALA A 778 38.55 12.44 -25.59
C ALA A 778 38.27 10.96 -25.23
N ILE A 779 38.33 10.05 -26.22
CA ILE A 779 38.30 8.59 -25.97
C ILE A 779 39.30 8.27 -24.86
N ASP A 780 38.82 7.65 -23.77
CA ASP A 780 39.67 7.28 -22.64
C ASP A 780 39.81 5.76 -22.51
N ASN A 781 40.92 5.34 -21.91
CA ASN A 781 41.27 3.94 -21.71
C ASN A 781 41.04 3.52 -20.24
N ASN A 782 40.06 4.13 -19.55
CA ASN A 782 39.84 3.95 -18.11
C ASN A 782 38.43 3.46 -17.76
N GLU A 783 37.68 2.94 -18.74
CA GLU A 783 36.36 2.37 -18.49
C GLU A 783 36.42 0.94 -17.96
N ILE A 784 37.35 0.17 -18.51
CA ILE A 784 37.62 -1.21 -18.14
C ILE A 784 39.13 -1.39 -18.05
N ILE A 785 39.61 -1.92 -16.93
CA ILE A 785 41.00 -2.32 -16.78
C ILE A 785 41.10 -3.82 -16.51
N VAL A 786 42.17 -4.41 -17.03
CA VAL A 786 42.56 -5.78 -16.72
C VAL A 786 43.78 -5.72 -15.81
N LEU A 787 43.63 -6.18 -14.57
CA LEU A 787 44.63 -6.08 -13.53
C LEU A 787 45.26 -7.44 -13.26
N GLN A 788 46.57 -7.52 -13.41
CA GLN A 788 47.36 -8.66 -12.94
C GLN A 788 47.60 -8.54 -11.43
N LEU A 789 47.22 -9.59 -10.69
CA LEU A 789 47.34 -9.65 -9.25
C LEU A 789 48.77 -10.00 -8.80
N GLY A 790 49.17 -9.44 -7.67
CA GLY A 790 50.48 -9.73 -7.07
C GLY A 790 50.59 -11.15 -6.50
N GLN A 791 49.47 -11.82 -6.23
CA GLN A 791 49.38 -13.20 -5.76
C GLN A 791 48.21 -13.90 -6.47
N PRO A 792 48.35 -15.18 -6.83
CA PRO A 792 47.28 -15.93 -7.46
C PRO A 792 46.11 -16.20 -6.51
N LEU A 793 44.90 -16.12 -7.04
CA LEU A 793 43.67 -16.57 -6.42
C LEU A 793 43.60 -18.11 -6.42
N ASN A 794 42.94 -18.68 -5.41
CA ASN A 794 42.61 -20.10 -5.38
C ASN A 794 41.33 -20.35 -6.21
N LEU A 795 41.45 -20.25 -7.53
CA LEU A 795 40.32 -20.21 -8.45
C LEU A 795 39.65 -21.58 -8.61
N ASP A 796 38.32 -21.63 -8.44
CA ASP A 796 37.54 -22.82 -8.83
C ASP A 796 37.57 -22.98 -10.36
N PRO A 797 37.82 -24.19 -10.90
CA PRO A 797 37.88 -24.43 -12.35
C PRO A 797 36.64 -24.02 -13.15
N ARG A 798 35.49 -23.79 -12.48
CA ARG A 798 34.23 -23.35 -13.09
C ARG A 798 34.07 -21.83 -13.13
N VAL A 799 35.02 -21.08 -12.58
CA VAL A 799 34.99 -19.61 -12.50
C VAL A 799 36.01 -19.02 -13.49
N GLY A 800 35.68 -17.86 -14.06
CA GLY A 800 36.49 -17.17 -15.06
C GLY A 800 36.42 -17.81 -16.45
N LEU A 801 37.39 -17.48 -17.32
CA LEU A 801 37.41 -17.92 -18.73
C LEU A 801 37.41 -19.45 -18.86
N ALA A 802 38.08 -20.15 -17.94
CA ALA A 802 38.10 -21.61 -17.92
C ALA A 802 36.70 -22.22 -17.70
N GLY A 803 35.83 -21.54 -16.95
CA GLY A 803 34.47 -21.99 -16.65
C GLY A 803 33.46 -21.76 -17.77
N LEU A 804 33.73 -20.84 -18.69
CA LEU A 804 32.81 -20.49 -19.78
C LEU A 804 32.87 -21.47 -20.97
N ASN A 805 33.91 -22.32 -21.05
CA ASN A 805 34.15 -23.24 -22.18
C ASN A 805 34.08 -22.56 -23.57
N VAL A 806 34.43 -21.27 -23.67
CA VAL A 806 34.31 -20.52 -24.94
C VAL A 806 35.32 -21.01 -25.97
N GLN A 807 34.84 -21.35 -27.17
CA GLN A 807 35.70 -21.60 -28.33
C GLN A 807 35.53 -20.52 -29.40
N SER A 808 36.64 -20.15 -30.04
CA SER A 808 36.68 -19.20 -31.14
C SER A 808 36.86 -19.96 -32.46
N PHE A 809 36.01 -19.66 -33.44
CA PHE A 809 36.07 -20.18 -34.80
C PHE A 809 36.20 -19.03 -35.79
N GLU A 810 37.26 -19.02 -36.58
CA GLU A 810 37.50 -18.02 -37.63
C GLU A 810 37.47 -18.70 -39.00
N GLY A 811 36.72 -18.12 -39.93
CA GLY A 811 36.70 -18.51 -41.33
C GLY A 811 37.84 -17.89 -42.14
N THR A 812 37.70 -17.97 -43.46
CA THR A 812 38.71 -17.57 -44.44
C THR A 812 38.21 -16.40 -45.29
N GLU A 813 38.91 -16.09 -46.40
CA GLU A 813 38.45 -15.08 -47.38
C GLU A 813 37.44 -15.67 -48.41
N GLY A 814 36.95 -16.90 -48.21
CA GLY A 814 35.98 -17.51 -49.12
C GLY A 814 34.82 -18.19 -48.38
N ASN A 815 33.81 -18.63 -49.14
CA ASN A 815 32.56 -19.17 -48.57
C ASN A 815 32.76 -20.39 -47.65
N ASP A 816 32.57 -20.16 -46.36
CA ASP A 816 32.79 -21.13 -45.29
C ASP A 816 31.48 -21.68 -44.69
N ARG A 817 31.60 -22.81 -43.99
CA ARG A 817 30.51 -23.37 -43.18
C ARG A 817 31.01 -23.62 -41.78
N LEU A 818 30.70 -22.70 -40.88
CA LEU A 818 31.17 -22.70 -39.50
C LEU A 818 30.06 -23.20 -38.58
N ARG A 819 30.43 -24.10 -37.66
CA ARG A 819 29.50 -24.68 -36.68
C ARG A 819 30.15 -24.74 -35.32
N GLY A 820 29.55 -24.07 -34.35
CA GLY A 820 29.96 -24.10 -32.95
C GLY A 820 29.62 -25.41 -32.25
N THR A 821 29.97 -25.45 -30.98
CA THR A 821 30.02 -26.60 -30.09
C THR A 821 28.72 -26.75 -29.28
N GLN A 822 28.84 -27.37 -28.11
CA GLN A 822 27.76 -27.44 -27.12
C GLN A 822 27.87 -26.33 -26.06
N GLY A 823 28.96 -25.55 -26.02
CA GLY A 823 29.12 -24.40 -25.13
C GLY A 823 28.89 -23.07 -25.86
N SER A 824 29.08 -21.97 -25.16
CA SER A 824 29.11 -20.64 -25.77
C SER A 824 30.30 -20.50 -26.72
N ASP A 825 30.09 -20.03 -27.94
CA ASP A 825 31.14 -19.87 -28.94
C ASP A 825 31.17 -18.45 -29.53
N TYR A 826 32.34 -18.05 -30.01
CA TYR A 826 32.55 -16.89 -30.87
C TYR A 826 32.86 -17.37 -32.29
N ILE A 827 32.07 -16.98 -33.28
CA ILE A 827 32.22 -17.44 -34.68
C ILE A 827 32.28 -16.24 -35.62
N GLU A 828 33.34 -16.14 -36.40
CA GLU A 828 33.57 -15.08 -37.39
C GLU A 828 33.74 -15.70 -38.78
N GLY A 829 32.88 -15.31 -39.73
CA GLY A 829 32.85 -15.84 -41.11
C GLY A 829 34.04 -15.38 -41.94
N GLY A 830 34.33 -14.09 -41.93
CA GLY A 830 35.43 -13.50 -42.68
C GLY A 830 34.93 -12.81 -43.93
N ALA A 831 35.49 -13.13 -45.10
CA ALA A 831 34.97 -12.62 -46.37
C ALA A 831 34.40 -13.79 -47.19
N GLY A 832 33.37 -13.55 -47.99
CA GLY A 832 32.65 -14.58 -48.74
C GLY A 832 31.22 -14.74 -48.26
N ASN A 833 30.47 -15.64 -48.89
CA ASN A 833 29.09 -15.93 -48.50
C ASN A 833 29.07 -17.14 -47.56
N ASP A 834 29.00 -16.88 -46.27
CA ASP A 834 29.23 -17.86 -45.23
C ASP A 834 27.95 -18.44 -44.66
N PHE A 835 28.08 -19.61 -44.04
CA PHE A 835 27.00 -20.25 -43.28
C PHE A 835 27.46 -20.46 -41.84
N LEU A 836 26.86 -19.73 -40.91
CA LEU A 836 27.23 -19.73 -39.51
C LEU A 836 26.15 -20.37 -38.65
N ARG A 837 26.54 -21.28 -37.76
CA ARG A 837 25.64 -21.91 -36.78
C ARG A 837 26.29 -22.01 -35.40
N GLY A 838 25.85 -21.19 -34.46
CA GLY A 838 26.47 -21.09 -33.13
C GLY A 838 26.46 -22.35 -32.28
N GLY A 839 25.45 -23.24 -32.39
CA GLY A 839 25.43 -24.48 -31.61
C GLY A 839 24.40 -24.49 -30.47
N GLN A 840 24.78 -24.93 -29.27
CA GLN A 840 23.98 -24.76 -28.05
C GLN A 840 24.43 -23.49 -27.30
N ASP A 841 23.79 -23.17 -26.17
CA ASP A 841 24.11 -22.02 -25.34
C ASP A 841 24.15 -20.68 -26.09
N ASN A 842 24.67 -19.64 -25.45
CA ASN A 842 24.67 -18.28 -25.98
C ASN A 842 25.93 -18.05 -26.81
N ASN A 843 25.77 -17.68 -28.08
CA ASN A 843 26.89 -17.54 -29.03
C ASN A 843 26.92 -16.15 -29.64
N PHE A 844 28.11 -15.71 -30.02
CA PHE A 844 28.33 -14.48 -30.78
C PHE A 844 28.75 -14.83 -32.21
N LEU A 845 28.01 -14.31 -33.19
CA LEU A 845 28.20 -14.59 -34.61
C LEU A 845 28.48 -13.27 -35.36
N PHE A 846 29.52 -13.29 -36.18
CA PHE A 846 29.91 -12.23 -37.10
C PHE A 846 29.99 -12.80 -38.52
N GLY A 847 29.22 -12.28 -39.47
CA GLY A 847 29.23 -12.72 -40.86
C GLY A 847 30.47 -12.22 -41.59
N GLY A 848 30.75 -10.92 -41.49
CA GLY A 848 31.81 -10.24 -42.20
C GLY A 848 31.37 -9.71 -43.57
N GLU A 849 32.26 -9.76 -44.57
CA GLU A 849 31.94 -9.26 -45.91
C GLU A 849 31.30 -10.33 -46.78
N GLY A 850 30.04 -10.16 -47.19
CA GLY A 850 29.40 -11.04 -48.16
C GLY A 850 27.90 -11.16 -47.94
N SER A 851 27.28 -12.21 -48.48
CA SER A 851 25.88 -12.53 -48.19
C SER A 851 25.80 -13.79 -47.35
N ASP A 852 25.58 -13.60 -46.06
CA ASP A 852 25.74 -14.66 -45.07
C ASP A 852 24.42 -15.26 -44.62
N ILE A 853 24.50 -16.50 -44.12
CA ILE A 853 23.37 -17.23 -43.56
C ILE A 853 23.64 -17.56 -42.10
N PHE A 854 22.92 -16.90 -41.20
CA PHE A 854 22.95 -17.19 -39.77
C PHE A 854 21.87 -18.22 -39.41
N ALA A 855 22.26 -19.47 -39.24
CA ALA A 855 21.36 -20.57 -38.96
C ALA A 855 20.90 -20.59 -37.49
N LEU A 856 19.60 -20.38 -37.26
CA LEU A 856 19.03 -20.46 -35.92
C LEU A 856 19.16 -21.88 -35.36
N ALA A 857 19.53 -21.95 -34.08
CA ALA A 857 19.56 -23.19 -33.31
C ALA A 857 18.59 -23.12 -32.12
N ARG A 858 18.24 -24.29 -31.58
CA ARG A 858 17.57 -24.39 -30.27
C ARG A 858 18.64 -24.69 -29.25
N GLY A 859 18.56 -24.12 -28.05
CA GLY A 859 19.49 -24.42 -26.95
C GLY A 859 20.22 -23.20 -26.38
N GLY A 860 20.00 -22.00 -26.92
CA GLY A 860 20.49 -20.74 -26.38
C GLY A 860 20.37 -19.61 -27.40
N THR A 861 20.75 -18.40 -27.01
CA THR A 861 20.55 -17.17 -27.81
C THR A 861 21.72 -16.92 -28.74
N GLN A 862 21.44 -16.66 -30.02
CA GLN A 862 22.47 -16.32 -31.01
C GLN A 862 22.51 -14.80 -31.19
N THR A 863 23.55 -14.14 -30.69
CA THR A 863 23.76 -12.71 -30.92
C THR A 863 24.49 -12.54 -32.25
N ILE A 864 23.82 -11.91 -33.21
CA ILE A 864 24.36 -11.63 -34.54
C ILE A 864 24.67 -10.14 -34.59
N ALA A 865 25.96 -9.84 -34.68
CA ALA A 865 26.47 -8.50 -34.39
C ALA A 865 26.46 -7.55 -35.59
N ASP A 866 26.50 -8.08 -36.83
CA ASP A 866 26.74 -7.32 -38.06
C ASP A 866 25.72 -7.60 -39.18
N PHE A 867 24.54 -8.13 -38.85
CA PHE A 867 23.51 -8.49 -39.83
C PHE A 867 23.15 -7.32 -40.76
N GLU A 868 23.41 -7.46 -42.06
CA GLU A 868 23.06 -6.48 -43.08
C GLU A 868 21.72 -6.80 -43.75
N ASN A 869 20.70 -5.99 -43.47
CA ASN A 869 19.35 -6.19 -44.01
C ASN A 869 19.32 -6.04 -45.55
N GLY A 870 18.91 -7.10 -46.23
CA GLY A 870 18.82 -7.17 -47.69
C GLY A 870 20.00 -7.87 -48.36
N THR A 871 21.08 -8.08 -47.61
CA THR A 871 22.25 -8.86 -48.01
C THR A 871 22.23 -10.23 -47.31
N ASP A 872 22.09 -10.22 -45.98
CA ASP A 872 22.14 -11.42 -45.15
C ASP A 872 20.78 -12.08 -44.94
N LEU A 873 20.81 -13.37 -44.58
CA LEU A 873 19.64 -14.18 -44.34
C LEU A 873 19.69 -14.93 -43.01
N ILE A 874 18.54 -15.02 -42.35
CA ILE A 874 18.35 -15.87 -41.18
C ILE A 874 17.90 -17.26 -41.62
N GLY A 875 18.73 -18.27 -41.35
CA GLY A 875 18.48 -19.66 -41.69
C GLY A 875 17.52 -20.33 -40.71
N LEU A 876 16.39 -20.84 -41.22
CA LEU A 876 15.38 -21.56 -40.47
C LEU A 876 15.51 -23.09 -40.67
N PRO A 877 15.94 -23.85 -39.65
CA PRO A 877 16.07 -25.30 -39.78
C PRO A 877 14.71 -26.00 -39.87
N ALA A 878 14.71 -27.22 -40.41
CA ALA A 878 13.52 -28.07 -40.55
C ALA A 878 12.62 -28.06 -39.29
N GLY A 879 11.34 -27.71 -39.48
CA GLY A 879 10.33 -27.63 -38.42
C GLY A 879 10.21 -26.26 -37.74
N LEU A 880 11.05 -25.29 -38.09
CA LEU A 880 10.90 -23.88 -37.73
C LEU A 880 10.47 -23.09 -38.98
N GLY A 881 9.23 -22.60 -39.00
CA GLY A 881 8.73 -21.75 -40.09
C GLY A 881 8.61 -20.30 -39.62
N PHE A 882 8.72 -19.35 -40.55
CA PHE A 882 8.63 -17.90 -40.28
C PHE A 882 7.38 -17.52 -39.46
N ASN A 883 6.21 -18.09 -39.80
CA ASN A 883 4.93 -17.82 -39.10
C ASN A 883 4.90 -18.32 -37.64
N ARG A 884 5.94 -19.01 -37.17
CA ARG A 884 6.08 -19.44 -35.77
C ARG A 884 7.01 -18.54 -34.95
N LEU A 885 7.54 -17.50 -35.58
CA LEU A 885 8.42 -16.53 -34.95
C LEU A 885 7.63 -15.30 -34.51
N SER A 886 8.06 -14.73 -33.40
CA SER A 886 7.69 -13.39 -32.95
C SER A 886 8.93 -12.52 -33.11
N ILE A 887 8.84 -11.51 -33.97
CA ILE A 887 9.93 -10.56 -34.23
C ILE A 887 9.53 -9.26 -33.56
N VAL A 888 10.27 -8.85 -32.54
CA VAL A 888 9.93 -7.67 -31.73
C VAL A 888 11.17 -6.81 -31.53
N GLN A 889 10.96 -5.50 -31.46
CA GLN A 889 12.01 -4.60 -31.01
C GLN A 889 12.31 -4.92 -29.53
N GLY A 890 13.59 -4.91 -29.15
CA GLY A 890 13.96 -4.97 -27.75
C GLY A 890 13.50 -3.74 -26.97
N THR A 891 13.55 -3.83 -25.66
CA THR A 891 13.28 -2.71 -24.74
C THR A 891 14.54 -2.42 -23.93
N GLU A 892 14.59 -1.23 -23.33
CA GLU A 892 15.69 -0.82 -22.44
C GLU A 892 17.07 -0.97 -23.09
N LEU A 893 17.97 -1.77 -22.50
CA LEU A 893 19.33 -1.99 -23.00
C LEU A 893 19.39 -2.58 -24.42
N ASN A 894 18.32 -3.25 -24.87
CA ASN A 894 18.22 -3.81 -26.22
C ASN A 894 17.31 -2.97 -27.15
N ALA A 895 17.02 -1.70 -26.82
CA ALA A 895 16.08 -0.88 -27.57
C ALA A 895 16.44 -0.71 -29.06
N ASN A 896 17.73 -0.84 -29.41
CA ASN A 896 18.20 -0.75 -30.79
C ASN A 896 18.25 -2.11 -31.51
N ASP A 897 17.97 -3.20 -30.82
CA ASP A 897 18.15 -4.56 -31.32
C ASP A 897 16.82 -5.24 -31.63
N THR A 898 16.84 -6.17 -32.58
CA THR A 898 15.68 -7.02 -32.88
C THR A 898 15.79 -8.36 -32.19
N LEU A 899 14.74 -8.77 -31.48
CA LEU A 899 14.63 -10.09 -30.86
C LEU A 899 13.79 -11.03 -31.72
N ILE A 900 14.38 -12.12 -32.17
CA ILE A 900 13.69 -13.21 -32.88
C ILE A 900 13.34 -14.29 -31.87
N LYS A 901 12.05 -14.40 -31.55
CA LYS A 901 11.54 -15.29 -30.49
C LYS A 901 10.66 -16.41 -31.04
N ARG A 902 10.57 -17.49 -30.26
CA ARG A 902 9.60 -18.57 -30.47
C ARG A 902 9.03 -19.03 -29.13
N GLN A 903 7.70 -18.98 -28.99
CA GLN A 903 7.02 -19.39 -27.75
C GLN A 903 7.62 -18.72 -26.50
N GLY A 904 7.96 -17.43 -26.60
CA GLY A 904 8.58 -16.65 -25.52
C GLY A 904 10.10 -16.77 -25.42
N ALA A 905 10.73 -17.85 -25.91
CA ALA A 905 12.19 -18.00 -25.88
C ALA A 905 12.86 -17.21 -27.02
N THR A 906 13.90 -16.44 -26.70
CA THR A 906 14.74 -15.76 -27.69
C THR A 906 15.65 -16.77 -28.39
N LEU A 907 15.61 -16.79 -29.72
CA LEU A 907 16.48 -17.64 -30.55
C LEU A 907 17.67 -16.83 -31.07
N ALA A 908 17.45 -15.57 -31.45
CA ALA A 908 18.51 -14.67 -31.89
C ALA A 908 18.23 -13.22 -31.51
N VAL A 909 19.31 -12.46 -31.36
CA VAL A 909 19.35 -11.00 -31.22
C VAL A 909 20.10 -10.46 -32.41
N LEU A 910 19.50 -9.55 -33.17
CA LEU A 910 20.18 -8.83 -34.25
C LEU A 910 20.55 -7.44 -33.75
N SER A 911 21.86 -7.21 -33.56
CA SER A 911 22.35 -5.96 -33.00
C SER A 911 22.17 -4.79 -33.97
N GLY A 912 21.60 -3.68 -33.49
CA GLY A 912 21.41 -2.46 -34.29
C GLY A 912 20.37 -2.56 -35.42
N VAL A 913 19.62 -3.67 -35.53
CA VAL A 913 18.61 -3.88 -36.56
C VAL A 913 17.23 -3.51 -36.04
N GLN A 914 16.47 -2.74 -36.82
CA GLN A 914 15.09 -2.38 -36.51
C GLN A 914 14.11 -3.50 -36.90
N ALA A 915 13.25 -3.92 -35.97
CA ALA A 915 12.35 -5.06 -36.16
C ALA A 915 11.36 -4.81 -37.31
N SER A 916 10.93 -3.57 -37.49
CA SER A 916 10.05 -3.14 -38.58
C SER A 916 10.69 -3.23 -39.98
N SER A 917 12.02 -3.35 -40.04
CA SER A 917 12.76 -3.51 -41.30
C SER A 917 12.82 -4.97 -41.78
N LEU A 918 12.46 -5.93 -40.93
CA LEU A 918 12.49 -7.36 -41.25
C LEU A 918 11.15 -7.84 -41.79
N SER A 919 11.22 -8.73 -42.78
CA SER A 919 10.07 -9.40 -43.38
C SER A 919 10.40 -10.86 -43.66
N ALA A 920 9.43 -11.62 -44.18
CA ALA A 920 9.66 -13.01 -44.57
C ALA A 920 10.81 -13.20 -45.58
N ASN A 921 11.19 -12.15 -46.34
CA ASN A 921 12.29 -12.20 -47.31
C ASN A 921 13.68 -12.27 -46.65
N ASN A 922 13.80 -11.91 -45.38
CA ASN A 922 15.05 -12.00 -44.63
C ASN A 922 15.30 -13.42 -44.08
N PHE A 923 14.42 -14.37 -44.37
CA PHE A 923 14.46 -15.71 -43.81
C PHE A 923 14.49 -16.74 -44.92
N ILE A 924 15.32 -17.77 -44.76
CA ILE A 924 15.47 -18.86 -45.71
C ILE A 924 15.33 -20.20 -45.00
N SER A 925 14.61 -21.15 -45.61
CA SER A 925 14.58 -22.53 -45.11
C SER A 925 15.87 -23.24 -45.49
N ILE A 926 16.52 -23.88 -44.52
CA ILE A 926 17.83 -24.54 -44.66
C ILE A 926 17.80 -26.03 -44.31
#